data_AF-A0A835YMA5-F1
#
_entry.id   AF-A0A835YMA5-F1
#
_cell.length_a   1.000
_cell.length_b   1.000
_cell.length_c   1.000
_cell.angle_alpha   90.00
_cell.angle_beta   90.00
_cell.angle_gamma   90.00
#
_symmetry.space_group_name_H-M   'P 1'
#
loop_
_entity.id
_entity.type
_entity.pdbx_description
1 polymer ?
#
loop_
_entity_poly.entity_id
_entity_poly.type
_entity_poly.pdbx_seq_one_letter_code
_entity_poly.pdbx_strand_id
1 'polypeptide(L)'
;MTAAESARDLLATVTKPISYTELAAHLSRDYSPELFDAMSGLVLCQAEEMAGPELSRLLWAYATVGHRDSGLAATLVQALASKLSDLDPSELANAAWAVSRLGLHDPDFVSAAMEQVWEGLPSATPRQLAAVLQAYATFRQADPQLEEDHDLLRSIAIRFRAQLATATPTELALTLSGMARLRCADGALLTEACSVFRRNAANIELAVLAEAAWAIALLQHRDTAVMEAVAERVAEALRRASTLAPTSPGLAASVAPSLPLPLPLRPSAAAFAEAARGKAPAVLRSGAEGGGVHGAPGEPKERRSVPQRFWRPGQSAMAPLAAADSAPLRFSAVWPTHVGPGGHRSPTTLFDRFNPALPDDWSPEAAAAATGAAPAPPTPDEAAEALLETDADALLDVDVVSKLLWAFGSLHCYSGSLYTLLFRQLPRLHHDRASWSALARLMGAQVKAFELQPQQQGHARINPLEAESVSAWARLQRARPALHKLPEHWLPTAFVAFQGEAAGRDADWTHGASRPLAAATADPSQPQPPGQKLSRPALQAQVAAALQALGVQLRPNSTLDGMFMLDHTALINGLSLSLEVLSSGCCTLEVPHRPLGHAAARMRSLEFRGWTLLVVPFYEWDALGAEEGPQALMLAGSQGGAARRATALAAAAQARQAYLRRKLEGLLGEELPPMPAKLAKRRAAEQA
;
A
#
# COMPACT_ATOMS: atom_id res chain seq x y z
N MET A 1 -17.25 29.95 -34.75
CA MET A 1 -15.92 29.34 -34.86
C MET A 1 -16.10 27.84 -34.79
N THR A 2 -15.44 27.11 -35.70
CA THR A 2 -15.37 25.65 -35.61
C THR A 2 -14.40 25.23 -34.50
N ALA A 3 -14.52 23.99 -33.99
CA ALA A 3 -13.56 23.45 -33.01
C ALA A 3 -12.11 23.50 -33.53
N ALA A 4 -11.91 23.30 -34.83
CA ALA A 4 -10.60 23.39 -35.49
C ALA A 4 -10.04 24.82 -35.55
N GLU A 5 -10.89 25.84 -35.78
CA GLU A 5 -10.47 27.26 -35.72
C GLU A 5 -10.07 27.65 -34.30
N SER A 6 -10.89 27.25 -33.31
CA SER A 6 -10.62 27.51 -31.89
C SER A 6 -9.34 26.80 -31.41
N ALA A 7 -9.11 25.56 -31.84
CA ALA A 7 -7.89 24.81 -31.55
C ALA A 7 -6.63 25.45 -32.16
N ARG A 8 -6.72 25.96 -33.40
CA ARG A 8 -5.59 26.68 -34.03
C ARG A 8 -5.30 27.99 -33.33
N ASP A 9 -6.33 28.76 -32.98
CA ASP A 9 -6.15 30.02 -32.26
C ASP A 9 -5.52 29.77 -30.88
N LEU A 10 -5.99 28.76 -30.15
CA LEU A 10 -5.38 28.35 -28.88
C LEU A 10 -3.93 27.89 -29.06
N LEU A 11 -3.60 27.04 -30.03
CA LEU A 11 -2.20 26.61 -30.26
C LEU A 11 -1.28 27.74 -30.71
N ALA A 12 -1.78 28.67 -31.54
CA ALA A 12 -1.04 29.87 -31.91
C ALA A 12 -0.74 30.76 -30.70
N THR A 13 -1.59 30.71 -29.67
CA THR A 13 -1.35 31.39 -28.40
C THR A 13 -0.48 30.60 -27.42
N VAL A 14 -0.39 29.27 -27.54
CA VAL A 14 0.58 28.45 -26.78
C VAL A 14 2.01 28.78 -27.19
N THR A 15 2.22 29.14 -28.47
CA THR A 15 3.55 29.41 -29.06
C THR A 15 4.03 30.86 -28.89
N LYS A 16 3.20 31.78 -28.39
CA LYS A 16 3.56 33.21 -28.16
C LYS A 16 2.77 33.79 -26.98
N PRO A 17 3.40 34.56 -26.09
CA PRO A 17 3.32 34.35 -24.66
C PRO A 17 1.90 34.56 -24.12
N ILE A 18 1.13 33.48 -23.99
CA ILE A 18 0.04 33.38 -23.04
C ILE A 18 0.58 32.76 -21.76
N SER A 19 0.12 33.24 -20.60
CA SER A 19 0.43 32.59 -19.34
C SER A 19 -0.21 31.20 -19.34
N TYR A 20 0.55 30.14 -19.13
CA TYR A 20 0.03 28.76 -19.16
C TYR A 20 -1.06 28.52 -18.10
N THR A 21 -1.12 29.36 -17.06
CA THR A 21 -2.24 29.43 -16.13
C THR A 21 -3.55 29.83 -16.81
N GLU A 22 -3.50 30.78 -17.75
CA GLU A 22 -4.64 31.21 -18.58
C GLU A 22 -5.03 30.13 -19.59
N LEU A 23 -4.06 29.37 -20.12
CA LEU A 23 -4.31 28.21 -20.97
C LEU A 23 -5.07 27.13 -20.20
N ALA A 24 -4.56 26.69 -19.04
CA ALA A 24 -5.26 25.69 -18.23
C ALA A 24 -6.63 26.18 -17.76
N ALA A 25 -6.78 27.47 -17.43
CA ALA A 25 -8.07 28.06 -17.10
C ALA A 25 -9.03 28.05 -18.30
N HIS A 26 -8.58 28.43 -19.50
CA HIS A 26 -9.38 28.34 -20.73
C HIS A 26 -9.79 26.89 -21.02
N LEU A 27 -8.84 25.95 -20.96
CA LEU A 27 -9.09 24.54 -21.22
C LEU A 27 -10.03 23.90 -20.19
N SER A 28 -9.99 24.36 -18.94
CA SER A 28 -10.90 23.90 -17.89
C SER A 28 -12.31 24.48 -18.04
N ARG A 29 -12.42 25.73 -18.50
CA ARG A 29 -13.70 26.44 -18.70
C ARG A 29 -14.44 25.95 -19.94
N ASP A 30 -13.73 25.82 -21.06
CA ASP A 30 -14.31 25.52 -22.38
C ASP A 30 -14.09 24.05 -22.79
N TYR A 31 -14.04 23.15 -21.80
CA TYR A 31 -13.85 21.72 -22.06
C TYR A 31 -14.91 21.18 -23.02
N SER A 32 -14.48 20.75 -24.21
CA SER A 32 -15.27 19.94 -25.13
C SER A 32 -14.38 18.86 -25.73
N PRO A 33 -14.84 17.60 -25.81
CA PRO A 33 -14.05 16.51 -26.37
C PRO A 33 -13.65 16.81 -27.82
N GLU A 34 -14.51 17.45 -28.61
CA GLU A 34 -14.23 17.80 -30.00
C GLU A 34 -13.11 18.85 -30.15
N LEU A 35 -13.01 19.80 -29.23
CA LEU A 35 -11.90 20.77 -29.19
C LEU A 35 -10.59 20.07 -28.82
N PHE A 36 -10.62 19.19 -27.83
CA PHE A 36 -9.46 18.42 -27.42
C PHE A 36 -8.98 17.46 -28.51
N ASP A 37 -9.87 16.78 -29.21
CA ASP A 37 -9.51 15.91 -30.34
C ASP A 37 -8.87 16.73 -31.48
N ALA A 38 -9.42 17.91 -31.79
CA ALA A 38 -8.87 18.81 -32.80
C ALA A 38 -7.49 19.38 -32.41
N MET A 39 -7.31 19.77 -31.14
CA MET A 39 -6.01 20.19 -30.61
C MET A 39 -5.01 19.04 -30.62
N SER A 40 -5.42 17.83 -30.21
CA SER A 40 -4.55 16.65 -30.18
C SER A 40 -4.00 16.33 -31.57
N GLY A 41 -4.84 16.39 -32.60
CA GLY A 41 -4.41 16.21 -33.99
C GLY A 41 -3.38 17.25 -34.45
N LEU A 42 -3.54 18.52 -34.06
CA LEU A 42 -2.59 19.59 -34.41
C LEU A 42 -1.27 19.48 -33.63
N VAL A 43 -1.35 19.16 -32.33
CA VAL A 43 -0.19 18.94 -31.47
C VAL A 43 0.65 17.78 -31.96
N LEU A 44 0.02 16.66 -32.35
CA LEU A 44 0.72 15.50 -32.89
C LEU A 44 1.55 15.85 -34.13
N CYS A 45 1.07 16.77 -34.98
CA CYS A 45 1.82 17.22 -36.15
C CYS A 45 3.03 18.11 -35.82
N GLN A 46 3.05 18.74 -34.64
CA GLN A 46 4.07 19.74 -34.26
C GLN A 46 4.99 19.28 -33.12
N ALA A 47 4.69 18.16 -32.45
CA ALA A 47 5.37 17.72 -31.23
C ALA A 47 6.91 17.63 -31.38
N GLU A 48 7.41 17.18 -32.54
CA GLU A 48 8.84 17.09 -32.80
C GLU A 48 9.52 18.46 -32.93
N GLU A 49 8.81 19.48 -33.41
CA GLU A 49 9.32 20.83 -33.64
C GLU A 49 9.26 21.73 -32.39
N MET A 50 8.37 21.42 -31.44
CA MET A 50 8.17 22.19 -30.21
C MET A 50 9.38 22.13 -29.26
N ALA A 51 9.66 23.21 -28.53
CA ALA A 51 10.73 23.21 -27.53
C ALA A 51 10.37 22.33 -26.31
N GLY A 52 11.37 21.79 -25.61
CA GLY A 52 11.16 21.00 -24.39
C GLY A 52 10.24 21.68 -23.35
N PRO A 53 10.47 22.96 -23.02
CA PRO A 53 9.59 23.71 -22.12
C PRO A 53 8.12 23.78 -22.57
N GLU A 54 7.88 23.89 -23.87
CA GLU A 54 6.52 23.95 -24.43
C GLU A 54 5.82 22.59 -24.30
N LEU A 55 6.55 21.50 -24.58
CA LEU A 55 6.07 20.13 -24.40
C LEU A 55 5.74 19.80 -22.94
N SER A 56 6.61 20.18 -22.00
CA SER A 56 6.38 20.01 -20.56
C SER A 56 5.09 20.71 -20.10
N ARG A 57 4.89 21.96 -20.55
CA ARG A 57 3.72 22.76 -20.18
C ARG A 57 2.43 22.27 -20.86
N LEU A 58 2.54 21.76 -22.08
CA LEU A 58 1.40 21.13 -22.75
C LEU A 58 0.95 19.86 -22.03
N LEU A 59 1.90 18.97 -21.70
CA LEU A 59 1.63 17.79 -20.87
C LEU A 59 0.96 18.18 -19.55
N TRP A 60 1.46 19.22 -18.89
CA TRP A 60 0.89 19.77 -17.67
C TRP A 60 -0.56 20.26 -17.85
N ALA A 61 -0.87 20.98 -18.94
CA ALA A 61 -2.22 21.47 -19.23
C ALA A 61 -3.21 20.32 -19.43
N TYR A 62 -2.83 19.31 -20.23
CA TYR A 62 -3.64 18.11 -20.43
C TYR A 62 -3.84 17.33 -19.12
N ALA A 63 -2.79 17.19 -18.31
CA ALA A 63 -2.85 16.52 -17.02
C ALA A 63 -3.74 17.28 -16.01
N THR A 64 -3.69 18.61 -16.01
CA THR A 64 -4.52 19.47 -15.15
C THR A 64 -6.00 19.33 -15.47
N VAL A 65 -6.37 19.36 -16.75
CA VAL A 65 -7.75 19.17 -17.22
C VAL A 65 -8.23 17.73 -17.05
N GLY A 66 -7.30 16.78 -17.00
CA GLY A 66 -7.61 15.36 -16.86
C GLY A 66 -8.11 14.71 -18.16
N HIS A 67 -7.95 15.37 -19.31
CA HIS A 67 -8.21 14.78 -20.62
C HIS A 67 -7.14 13.72 -20.90
N ARG A 68 -7.58 12.46 -21.11
CA ARG A 68 -6.70 11.32 -21.30
C ARG A 68 -6.77 10.84 -22.74
N ASP A 69 -5.86 11.35 -23.57
CA ASP A 69 -5.50 10.72 -24.83
C ASP A 69 -4.14 10.03 -24.62
N SER A 70 -4.18 8.69 -24.49
CA SER A 70 -2.97 7.89 -24.28
C SER A 70 -2.01 7.93 -25.47
N GLY A 71 -2.53 8.12 -26.69
CA GLY A 71 -1.72 8.19 -27.91
C GLY A 71 -0.95 9.51 -27.95
N LEU A 72 -1.67 10.63 -27.82
CA LEU A 72 -1.07 11.96 -27.74
C LEU A 72 -0.02 12.05 -26.64
N ALA A 73 -0.39 11.65 -25.43
CA ALA A 73 0.45 11.84 -24.28
C ALA A 73 1.73 10.97 -24.38
N ALA A 74 1.67 9.77 -24.96
CA ALA A 74 2.84 8.96 -25.26
C ALA A 74 3.76 9.64 -26.29
N THR A 75 3.20 10.20 -27.38
CA THR A 75 3.98 10.94 -28.38
C THR A 75 4.66 12.16 -27.79
N LEU A 76 3.98 12.91 -26.92
CA LEU A 76 4.55 14.07 -26.23
C LEU A 76 5.68 13.69 -25.29
N VAL A 77 5.54 12.59 -24.54
CA VAL A 77 6.61 12.07 -23.67
C VAL A 77 7.82 11.64 -24.49
N GLN A 78 7.61 10.96 -25.62
CA GLN A 78 8.70 10.55 -26.50
C GLN A 78 9.43 11.76 -27.11
N ALA A 79 8.71 12.79 -27.53
CA ALA A 79 9.29 14.04 -28.04
C ALA A 79 10.03 14.82 -26.94
N LEU A 80 9.54 14.77 -25.70
CA LEU A 80 10.16 15.42 -24.55
C LEU A 80 11.43 14.69 -24.08
N ALA A 81 11.48 13.36 -24.20
CA ALA A 81 12.60 12.54 -23.74
C ALA A 81 13.95 12.99 -24.34
N SER A 82 13.97 13.41 -25.60
CA SER A 82 15.18 13.90 -26.29
C SER A 82 15.55 15.35 -25.93
N LYS A 83 14.71 16.06 -25.17
CA LYS A 83 14.82 17.49 -24.83
C LYS A 83 14.83 17.74 -23.32
N LEU A 84 15.00 16.68 -22.50
CA LEU A 84 15.01 16.80 -21.04
C LEU A 84 16.16 17.66 -20.51
N SER A 85 17.30 17.70 -21.21
CA SER A 85 18.45 18.55 -20.87
C SER A 85 18.17 20.05 -20.99
N ASP A 86 17.13 20.42 -21.72
CA ASP A 86 16.78 21.82 -21.97
C ASP A 86 15.83 22.38 -20.90
N LEU A 87 15.36 21.51 -20.00
CA LEU A 87 14.35 21.85 -18.99
C LEU A 87 15.00 22.38 -17.72
N ASP A 88 14.41 23.43 -17.16
CA ASP A 88 14.74 23.87 -15.81
C ASP A 88 14.11 22.95 -14.72
N PRO A 89 14.49 23.09 -13.44
CA PRO A 89 13.93 22.26 -12.37
C PRO A 89 12.40 22.37 -12.21
N SER A 90 11.81 23.50 -12.58
CA SER A 90 10.36 23.72 -12.54
C SER A 90 9.67 22.93 -13.64
N GLU A 91 10.21 22.99 -14.85
CA GLU A 91 9.72 22.30 -16.03
C GLU A 91 9.90 20.79 -15.93
N LEU A 92 10.99 20.33 -15.32
CA LEU A 92 11.20 18.92 -14.98
C LEU A 92 10.16 18.42 -13.97
N ALA A 93 9.91 19.18 -12.90
CA ALA A 93 8.90 18.83 -11.90
C ALA A 93 7.49 18.78 -12.50
N ASN A 94 7.16 19.74 -13.37
CA ASN A 94 5.88 19.77 -14.10
C ASN A 94 5.72 18.58 -15.03
N ALA A 95 6.76 18.25 -15.80
CA ALA A 95 6.75 17.09 -16.69
C ALA A 95 6.59 15.79 -15.89
N ALA A 96 7.41 15.58 -14.85
CA ALA A 96 7.33 14.39 -14.02
C ALA A 96 5.94 14.23 -13.38
N TRP A 97 5.39 15.31 -12.82
CA TRP A 97 4.03 15.32 -12.27
C TRP A 97 2.98 14.99 -13.34
N ALA A 98 3.02 15.65 -14.50
CA ALA A 98 2.05 15.47 -15.57
C ALA A 98 2.05 14.03 -16.10
N VAL A 99 3.24 13.49 -16.38
CA VAL A 99 3.44 12.11 -16.84
C VAL A 99 2.90 11.11 -15.81
N SER A 100 3.20 11.32 -14.52
CA SER A 100 2.69 10.46 -13.45
C SER A 100 1.16 10.51 -13.33
N ARG A 101 0.54 11.70 -13.43
CA ARG A 101 -0.91 11.91 -13.31
C ARG A 101 -1.69 11.35 -14.50
N LEU A 102 -1.10 11.43 -15.70
CA LEU A 102 -1.66 10.84 -16.91
C LEU A 102 -1.56 9.30 -16.90
N GLY A 103 -0.77 8.73 -15.97
CA GLY A 103 -0.56 7.28 -15.85
C GLY A 103 0.31 6.74 -16.98
N LEU A 104 1.22 7.58 -17.51
CA LEU A 104 2.19 7.19 -18.52
C LEU A 104 3.44 6.66 -17.84
N HIS A 105 3.93 5.54 -18.37
CA HIS A 105 5.10 4.86 -17.83
C HIS A 105 5.99 4.42 -18.98
N ASP A 106 7.11 5.12 -19.12
CA ASP A 106 8.22 4.76 -20.01
C ASP A 106 9.49 4.72 -19.15
N PRO A 107 10.06 3.53 -18.88
CA PRO A 107 11.26 3.39 -18.04
C PRO A 107 12.44 4.24 -18.52
N ASP A 108 12.63 4.38 -19.84
CA ASP A 108 13.74 5.13 -20.41
C ASP A 108 13.56 6.63 -20.15
N PHE A 109 12.34 7.15 -20.34
CA PHE A 109 11.99 8.52 -19.97
C PHE A 109 12.20 8.77 -18.47
N VAL A 110 11.74 7.86 -17.62
CA VAL A 110 11.86 8.02 -16.16
C VAL A 110 13.32 8.05 -15.74
N SER A 111 14.15 7.15 -16.27
CA SER A 111 15.59 7.13 -15.97
C SER A 111 16.26 8.44 -16.40
N ALA A 112 16.01 8.90 -17.62
CA ALA A 112 16.58 10.16 -18.13
C ALA A 112 16.06 11.38 -17.33
N ALA A 113 14.79 11.40 -16.95
CA ALA A 113 14.22 12.48 -16.16
C ALA A 113 14.83 12.54 -14.76
N MET A 114 15.07 11.39 -14.11
CA MET A 114 15.69 11.36 -12.78
C MET A 114 17.17 11.80 -12.81
N GLU A 115 17.90 11.48 -13.89
CA GLU A 115 19.26 12.01 -14.09
C GLU A 115 19.26 13.54 -14.21
N GLN A 116 18.31 14.13 -14.94
CA GLN A 116 18.21 15.59 -15.05
C GLN A 116 17.73 16.27 -13.76
N VAL A 117 16.87 15.60 -12.98
CA VAL A 117 16.50 16.07 -11.64
C VAL A 117 17.73 16.22 -10.75
N TRP A 118 18.73 15.35 -10.89
CA TRP A 118 19.97 15.43 -10.12
C TRP A 118 20.70 16.75 -10.37
N GLU A 119 20.86 17.14 -11.64
CA GLU A 119 21.51 18.39 -12.06
C GLU A 119 20.73 19.62 -11.60
N GLY A 120 19.39 19.54 -11.61
CA GLY A 120 18.49 20.61 -11.16
C GLY A 120 18.30 20.72 -9.64
N LEU A 121 18.80 19.75 -8.87
CA LEU A 121 18.57 19.65 -7.43
C LEU A 121 19.04 20.88 -6.62
N PRO A 122 20.20 21.51 -6.93
CA PRO A 122 20.68 22.67 -6.18
C PRO A 122 19.71 23.87 -6.21
N SER A 123 18.99 24.08 -7.31
CA SER A 123 18.05 25.21 -7.48
C SER A 123 16.59 24.83 -7.25
N ALA A 124 16.28 23.56 -6.98
CA ALA A 124 14.92 23.09 -6.78
C ALA A 124 14.27 23.63 -5.48
N THR A 125 13.03 24.10 -5.62
CA THR A 125 12.17 24.56 -4.52
C THR A 125 11.49 23.38 -3.79
N PRO A 126 11.01 23.56 -2.55
CA PRO A 126 10.29 22.50 -1.82
C PRO A 126 9.10 21.92 -2.61
N ARG A 127 8.36 22.78 -3.33
CA ARG A 127 7.27 22.39 -4.22
C ARG A 127 7.70 21.41 -5.31
N GLN A 128 8.79 21.74 -6.00
CA GLN A 128 9.35 20.91 -7.08
C GLN A 128 9.87 19.58 -6.53
N LEU A 129 10.55 19.59 -5.38
CA LEU A 129 11.03 18.37 -4.71
C LEU A 129 9.87 17.43 -4.33
N ALA A 130 8.79 17.99 -3.77
CA ALA A 130 7.59 17.21 -3.43
C ALA A 130 6.95 16.57 -4.68
N ALA A 131 6.87 17.32 -5.79
CA ALA A 131 6.32 16.84 -7.06
C ALA A 131 7.14 15.67 -7.63
N VAL A 132 8.47 15.84 -7.68
CA VAL A 132 9.41 14.82 -8.18
C VAL A 132 9.32 13.55 -7.34
N LEU A 133 9.31 13.66 -6.00
CA LEU A 133 9.19 12.49 -5.12
C LEU A 133 7.88 11.73 -5.33
N GLN A 134 6.77 12.45 -5.48
CA GLN A 134 5.47 11.82 -5.71
C GLN A 134 5.37 11.18 -7.10
N ALA A 135 5.92 11.83 -8.12
CA ALA A 135 6.01 11.27 -9.47
C ALA A 135 6.88 10.00 -9.47
N TYR A 136 8.05 10.05 -8.84
CA TYR A 136 8.95 8.90 -8.74
C TYR A 136 8.31 7.73 -7.96
N ALA A 137 7.60 8.02 -6.87
CA ALA A 137 6.81 7.02 -6.16
C ALA A 137 5.77 6.36 -7.09
N THR A 138 5.06 7.15 -7.90
CA THR A 138 4.07 6.65 -8.87
C THR A 138 4.71 5.81 -9.96
N PHE A 139 5.88 6.20 -10.47
CA PHE A 139 6.64 5.41 -11.44
C PHE A 139 7.10 4.07 -10.86
N ARG A 140 7.61 4.05 -9.62
CA ARG A 140 8.00 2.83 -8.90
C ARG A 140 6.82 1.91 -8.61
N GLN A 141 5.62 2.47 -8.39
CA GLN A 141 4.40 1.67 -8.25
C GLN A 141 4.04 0.95 -9.56
N ALA A 142 4.17 1.64 -10.69
CA ALA A 142 3.81 1.10 -12.00
C ALA A 142 4.86 0.14 -12.55
N ASP A 143 6.14 0.45 -12.32
CA ASP A 143 7.29 -0.39 -12.62
C ASP A 143 8.11 -0.68 -11.36
N PRO A 144 7.80 -1.78 -10.64
CA PRO A 144 8.60 -2.22 -9.51
C PRO A 144 10.06 -2.58 -9.84
N GLN A 145 10.42 -2.72 -11.13
CA GLN A 145 11.78 -3.03 -11.59
C GLN A 145 12.69 -1.79 -11.64
N LEU A 146 12.11 -0.59 -11.73
CA LEU A 146 12.84 0.67 -11.81
C LEU A 146 13.77 0.83 -10.60
N GLU A 147 15.08 0.88 -10.77
CA GLU A 147 16.02 0.95 -9.65
C GLU A 147 15.77 2.17 -8.75
N GLU A 148 16.01 1.99 -7.45
CA GLU A 148 15.91 3.07 -6.47
C GLU A 148 17.24 3.81 -6.39
N ASP A 149 17.24 5.08 -6.77
CA ASP A 149 18.40 5.94 -6.57
C ASP A 149 18.45 6.44 -5.12
N HIS A 150 19.15 5.67 -4.28
CA HIS A 150 19.24 5.94 -2.84
C HIS A 150 19.94 7.26 -2.54
N ASP A 151 20.91 7.64 -3.37
CA ASP A 151 21.66 8.87 -3.18
C ASP A 151 20.84 10.08 -3.62
N LEU A 152 19.97 9.94 -4.63
CA LEU A 152 19.06 11.00 -5.05
C LEU A 152 18.02 11.27 -3.97
N LEU A 153 17.39 10.21 -3.45
CA LEU A 153 16.39 10.32 -2.38
C LEU A 153 16.98 10.94 -1.12
N ARG A 154 18.20 10.54 -0.74
CA ARG A 154 18.93 11.14 0.38
C ARG A 154 19.22 12.62 0.12
N SER A 155 19.68 12.96 -1.07
CA SER A 155 20.01 14.35 -1.44
C SER A 155 18.78 15.25 -1.46
N ILE A 156 17.65 14.76 -1.97
CA ILE A 156 16.35 15.44 -1.90
C ILE A 156 15.95 15.69 -0.44
N ALA A 157 16.05 14.68 0.44
CA ALA A 157 15.70 14.83 1.85
C ALA A 157 16.57 15.90 2.55
N ILE A 158 17.89 15.89 2.31
CA ILE A 158 18.83 16.89 2.84
C ILE A 158 18.48 18.28 2.31
N ARG A 159 18.21 18.42 1.01
CA ARG A 159 17.90 19.70 0.37
C ARG A 159 16.56 20.26 0.83
N PHE A 160 15.55 19.41 0.97
CA PHE A 160 14.24 19.80 1.51
C PHE A 160 14.36 20.24 2.97
N ARG A 161 15.11 19.48 3.78
CA ARG A 161 15.37 19.84 5.18
C ARG A 161 15.99 21.23 5.32
N ALA A 162 16.95 21.58 4.45
CA ALA A 162 17.56 22.91 4.43
C ALA A 162 16.59 24.05 4.09
N GLN A 163 15.44 23.73 3.49
CA GLN A 163 14.39 24.68 3.06
C GLN A 163 13.11 24.57 3.90
N LEU A 164 13.14 23.85 5.03
CA LEU A 164 11.95 23.63 5.88
C LEU A 164 11.28 24.93 6.36
N ALA A 165 12.07 25.99 6.56
CA ALA A 165 11.54 27.27 7.02
C ALA A 165 10.65 27.97 5.98
N THR A 166 10.81 27.65 4.69
CA THR A 166 10.07 28.24 3.57
C THR A 166 9.06 27.29 2.94
N ALA A 167 9.08 26.00 3.32
CA ALA A 167 8.20 24.98 2.78
C ALA A 167 6.78 25.09 3.38
N THR A 168 5.75 24.91 2.56
CA THR A 168 4.37 24.83 3.05
C THR A 168 4.11 23.50 3.77
N PRO A 169 3.11 23.43 4.68
CA PRO A 169 2.71 22.17 5.30
C PRO A 169 2.32 21.09 4.29
N THR A 170 1.69 21.48 3.17
CA THR A 170 1.30 20.59 2.06
C THR A 170 2.52 19.99 1.39
N GLU A 171 3.50 20.81 1.03
CA GLU A 171 4.76 20.37 0.41
C GLU A 171 5.52 19.42 1.34
N LEU A 172 5.55 19.70 2.64
CA LEU A 172 6.16 18.84 3.63
C LEU A 172 5.42 17.50 3.76
N ALA A 173 4.09 17.49 3.83
CA ALA A 173 3.30 16.27 3.93
C ALA A 173 3.47 15.38 2.69
N LEU A 174 3.48 15.97 1.49
CA LEU A 174 3.70 15.25 0.24
C LEU A 174 5.14 14.74 0.13
N THR A 175 6.12 15.49 0.60
CA THR A 175 7.52 15.02 0.66
C THR A 175 7.62 13.80 1.55
N LEU A 176 7.09 13.85 2.79
CA LEU A 176 7.08 12.70 3.70
C LEU A 176 6.33 11.50 3.12
N SER A 177 5.18 11.73 2.48
CA SER A 177 4.37 10.66 1.86
C SER A 177 5.09 10.00 0.69
N GLY A 178 5.78 10.79 -0.14
CA GLY A 178 6.58 10.29 -1.26
C GLY A 178 7.75 9.46 -0.77
N MET A 179 8.49 9.99 0.21
CA MET A 179 9.57 9.26 0.90
C MET A 179 9.06 7.96 1.54
N ALA A 180 7.91 7.99 2.22
CA ALA A 180 7.34 6.81 2.86
C ALA A 180 6.99 5.70 1.85
N ARG A 181 6.44 6.08 0.68
CA ARG A 181 6.15 5.16 -0.43
C ARG A 181 7.41 4.60 -1.09
N LEU A 182 8.45 5.43 -1.19
CA LEU A 182 9.79 5.06 -1.67
C LEU A 182 10.64 4.38 -0.59
N ARG A 183 10.08 4.17 0.61
CA ARG A 183 10.72 3.48 1.75
C ARG A 183 11.98 4.20 2.27
N CYS A 184 12.09 5.50 1.98
CA CYS A 184 13.16 6.36 2.43
C CYS A 184 12.78 7.03 3.77
N ALA A 185 13.65 6.92 4.77
CA ALA A 185 13.44 7.42 6.12
C ALA A 185 14.61 8.30 6.57
N ASP A 186 14.55 9.60 6.25
CA ASP A 186 15.47 10.58 6.84
C ASP A 186 15.00 10.97 8.25
N GLY A 187 15.69 10.44 9.27
CA GLY A 187 15.30 10.62 10.67
C GLY A 187 15.32 12.08 11.13
N ALA A 188 16.21 12.90 10.56
CA ALA A 188 16.34 14.30 10.97
C ALA A 188 15.21 15.16 10.39
N LEU A 189 14.92 15.00 9.10
CA LEU A 189 13.76 15.59 8.44
C LEU A 189 12.46 15.16 9.12
N LEU A 190 12.28 13.87 9.42
CA LEU A 190 11.09 13.37 10.13
C LEU A 190 10.91 14.04 11.50
N THR A 191 11.98 14.15 12.29
CA THR A 191 11.93 14.77 13.62
C THR A 191 11.57 16.25 13.55
N GLU A 192 12.20 16.99 12.63
CA GLU A 192 11.91 18.41 12.43
C GLU A 192 10.50 18.64 11.87
N ALA A 193 10.07 17.80 10.93
CA ALA A 193 8.73 17.83 10.37
C ALA A 193 7.65 17.58 11.43
N CYS A 194 7.83 16.58 12.31
CA CYS A 194 6.92 16.34 13.43
C CYS A 194 6.81 17.57 14.35
N SER A 195 7.92 18.26 14.60
CA SER A 195 7.92 19.52 15.36
C SER A 195 7.14 20.64 14.66
N VAL A 196 7.30 20.81 13.34
CA VAL A 196 6.55 21.78 12.53
C VAL A 196 5.05 21.48 12.54
N PHE A 197 4.66 20.24 12.25
CA PHE A 197 3.24 19.83 12.28
C PHE A 197 2.63 20.03 13.66
N ARG A 198 3.33 19.64 14.72
CA ARG A 198 2.84 19.82 16.10
C ARG A 198 2.61 21.28 16.45
N ARG A 199 3.54 22.18 16.10
CA ARG A 199 3.43 23.62 16.43
C ARG A 199 2.30 24.30 15.66
N ASN A 200 2.06 23.86 14.43
CA ASN A 200 1.15 24.51 13.50
C ASN A 200 -0.18 23.76 13.30
N ALA A 201 -0.42 22.64 13.99
CA ALA A 201 -1.56 21.75 13.78
C ALA A 201 -2.93 22.46 13.79
N ALA A 202 -3.07 23.53 14.58
CA ALA A 202 -4.30 24.33 14.62
C ALA A 202 -4.65 24.97 13.26
N ASN A 203 -3.64 25.37 12.49
CA ASN A 203 -3.76 26.17 11.27
C ASN A 203 -3.50 25.37 9.99
N ILE A 204 -3.40 24.05 10.09
CA ILE A 204 -3.15 23.16 8.94
C ILE A 204 -4.45 22.42 8.63
N GLU A 205 -4.79 22.34 7.35
CA GLU A 205 -5.92 21.55 6.85
C GLU A 205 -5.84 20.09 7.30
N LEU A 206 -6.98 19.52 7.69
CA LEU A 206 -7.01 18.15 8.18
C LEU A 206 -6.54 17.12 7.15
N ALA A 207 -6.76 17.36 5.86
CA ALA A 207 -6.28 16.49 4.79
C ALA A 207 -4.75 16.40 4.75
N VAL A 208 -4.07 17.53 4.97
CA VAL A 208 -2.60 17.61 5.03
C VAL A 208 -2.07 16.90 6.28
N LEU A 209 -2.70 17.10 7.44
CA LEU A 209 -2.35 16.38 8.68
C LEU A 209 -2.57 14.87 8.55
N ALA A 210 -3.64 14.43 7.88
CA ALA A 210 -3.91 13.03 7.65
C ALA A 210 -2.85 12.37 6.75
N GLU A 211 -2.42 13.06 5.68
CA GLU A 211 -1.33 12.61 4.82
C GLU A 211 -0.02 12.47 5.60
N ALA A 212 0.36 13.50 6.36
CA ALA A 212 1.57 13.48 7.18
C ALA A 212 1.54 12.38 8.25
N ALA A 213 0.43 12.24 9.00
CA ALA A 213 0.26 11.22 10.01
C ALA A 213 0.35 9.80 9.41
N TRP A 214 -0.23 9.58 8.24
CA TRP A 214 -0.11 8.32 7.51
C TRP A 214 1.33 8.03 7.10
N ALA A 215 2.06 9.01 6.56
CA ALA A 215 3.45 8.85 6.14
C ALA A 215 4.37 8.53 7.33
N ILE A 216 4.22 9.26 8.43
CA ILE A 216 4.93 9.03 9.70
C ILE A 216 4.65 7.61 10.23
N ALA A 217 3.39 7.19 10.20
CA ALA A 217 2.98 5.85 10.62
C ALA A 217 3.53 4.76 9.70
N LEU A 218 3.60 4.99 8.39
CA LEU A 218 4.18 4.06 7.43
C LEU A 218 5.69 3.90 7.61
N LEU A 219 6.41 4.97 7.96
CA LEU A 219 7.84 4.94 8.29
C LEU A 219 8.12 4.48 9.74
N GLN A 220 7.08 4.18 10.52
CA GLN A 220 7.17 3.82 11.94
C GLN A 220 7.97 4.82 12.78
N HIS A 221 7.93 6.11 12.42
CA HIS A 221 8.51 7.17 13.22
C HIS A 221 7.57 7.50 14.38
N ARG A 222 8.03 7.25 15.61
CA ARG A 222 7.20 7.43 16.82
C ARG A 222 7.47 8.79 17.46
N ASP A 223 6.63 9.75 17.16
CA ASP A 223 6.50 11.01 17.90
C ASP A 223 5.07 11.10 18.44
N THR A 224 4.90 10.95 19.76
CA THR A 224 3.58 10.95 20.39
C THR A 224 2.98 12.36 20.41
N ALA A 225 3.81 13.40 20.48
CA ALA A 225 3.35 14.77 20.64
C ALA A 225 2.70 15.31 19.36
N VAL A 226 3.22 14.96 18.17
CA VAL A 226 2.53 15.29 16.92
C VAL A 226 1.23 14.52 16.77
N MET A 227 1.19 13.23 17.14
CA MET A 227 -0.02 12.42 17.06
C MET A 227 -1.10 12.89 18.04
N GLU A 228 -0.74 13.36 19.22
CA GLU A 228 -1.64 14.00 20.18
C GLU A 228 -2.21 15.30 19.61
N ALA A 229 -1.37 16.16 19.01
CA ALA A 229 -1.85 17.39 18.37
C ALA A 229 -2.83 17.11 17.21
N VAL A 230 -2.54 16.10 16.38
CA VAL A 230 -3.47 15.67 15.32
C VAL A 230 -4.76 15.11 15.92
N ALA A 231 -4.69 14.30 16.98
CA ALA A 231 -5.85 13.75 17.66
C ALA A 231 -6.77 14.85 18.24
N GLU A 232 -6.19 15.86 18.90
CA GLU A 232 -6.91 17.02 19.42
C GLU A 232 -7.59 17.81 18.29
N ARG A 233 -6.87 18.02 17.19
CA ARG A 233 -7.38 18.73 16.02
C ARG A 233 -8.56 18.03 15.37
N VAL A 234 -8.47 16.70 15.21
CA VAL A 234 -9.55 15.84 14.70
C VAL A 234 -10.75 15.86 15.65
N ALA A 235 -10.52 15.74 16.96
CA ALA A 235 -11.58 15.75 17.96
C ALA A 235 -12.34 17.09 17.95
N GLU A 236 -11.64 18.21 17.80
CA GLU A 236 -12.26 19.53 17.71
C GLU A 236 -13.11 19.69 16.44
N ALA A 237 -12.57 19.30 15.28
CA ALA A 237 -13.32 19.33 14.01
C ALA A 237 -14.60 18.47 14.10
N LEU A 238 -14.51 17.27 14.68
CA LEU A 238 -15.66 16.38 14.88
C LEU A 238 -16.70 16.94 15.86
N ARG A 239 -16.28 17.61 16.95
CA ARG A 239 -17.20 18.27 17.89
C ARG A 239 -17.99 19.37 17.19
N ARG A 240 -17.31 20.24 16.43
CA ARG A 240 -17.94 21.35 15.69
C ARG A 240 -18.86 20.86 14.58
N ALA A 241 -18.44 19.86 13.81
CA ALA A 241 -19.29 19.22 12.80
C ALA A 241 -20.56 18.59 13.42
N SER A 242 -20.46 18.06 14.65
CA SER A 242 -21.61 17.48 15.36
C SER A 242 -22.58 18.53 15.91
N THR A 243 -22.13 19.75 16.22
CA THR A 243 -23.00 20.86 16.65
C THR A 243 -23.76 21.51 15.49
N LEU A 244 -23.25 21.40 14.27
CA LEU A 244 -23.85 21.96 13.05
C LEU A 244 -24.91 21.06 12.41
N ALA A 245 -24.92 19.75 12.72
CA ALA A 245 -25.89 18.79 12.19
C ALA A 245 -26.95 18.41 13.25
N PRO A 246 -28.25 18.69 13.06
CA PRO A 246 -29.27 18.16 13.95
C PRO A 246 -29.30 16.64 13.82
N THR A 247 -28.94 15.94 14.90
CA THR A 247 -29.00 14.50 14.99
C THR A 247 -30.45 14.04 14.89
N SER A 248 -30.81 13.37 13.79
CA SER A 248 -32.05 12.59 13.75
C SER A 248 -31.95 11.47 14.78
N PRO A 249 -32.86 11.40 15.78
CA PRO A 249 -32.80 10.40 16.84
C PRO A 249 -33.37 9.07 16.31
N GLY A 250 -32.56 8.29 15.61
CA GLY A 250 -33.03 7.02 15.02
C GLY A 250 -32.01 5.88 14.90
N LEU A 251 -30.71 6.14 15.04
CA LEU A 251 -29.66 5.14 14.74
C LEU A 251 -28.85 4.67 15.97
N ALA A 252 -29.31 4.98 17.19
CA ALA A 252 -28.63 4.57 18.42
C ALA A 252 -29.01 3.17 18.94
N ALA A 253 -29.85 2.41 18.25
CA ALA A 253 -30.33 1.12 18.75
C ALA A 253 -30.44 0.06 17.66
N SER A 254 -29.35 -0.69 17.44
CA SER A 254 -29.34 -2.13 17.08
C SER A 254 -27.97 -2.52 16.54
N VAL A 255 -27.00 -2.72 17.43
CA VAL A 255 -25.77 -3.46 17.10
C VAL A 255 -25.89 -4.82 17.80
N ALA A 256 -26.46 -5.79 17.10
CA ALA A 256 -26.41 -7.19 17.53
C ALA A 256 -24.96 -7.72 17.37
N PRO A 257 -24.48 -8.58 18.28
CA PRO A 257 -23.13 -9.10 18.24
C PRO A 257 -23.04 -10.24 17.21
N SER A 258 -22.83 -9.92 15.94
CA SER A 258 -22.39 -10.89 14.95
C SER A 258 -21.05 -10.42 14.38
N LEU A 259 -19.97 -11.13 14.70
CA LEU A 259 -18.83 -11.27 13.79
C LEU A 259 -19.24 -12.33 12.75
N PRO A 260 -18.62 -12.36 11.56
CA PRO A 260 -18.79 -13.51 10.67
C PRO A 260 -18.42 -14.78 11.44
N LEU A 261 -19.36 -15.71 11.52
CA LEU A 261 -19.09 -17.10 11.88
C LEU A 261 -17.96 -17.63 10.99
N PRO A 262 -17.18 -18.64 11.45
CA PRO A 262 -16.12 -19.24 10.65
C PRO A 262 -16.67 -19.59 9.27
N LEU A 263 -16.17 -18.91 8.24
CA LEU A 263 -16.40 -19.34 6.87
C LEU A 263 -15.88 -20.78 6.77
N PRO A 264 -16.62 -21.71 6.14
CA PRO A 264 -16.12 -23.05 5.93
C PRO A 264 -14.76 -22.97 5.24
N LEU A 265 -13.79 -23.71 5.78
CA LEU A 265 -12.48 -23.95 5.19
C LEU A 265 -12.66 -24.10 3.68
N ARG A 266 -12.10 -23.17 2.89
CA ARG A 266 -11.95 -23.43 1.46
C ARG A 266 -11.11 -24.70 1.30
N PRO A 267 -11.45 -25.60 0.36
CA PRO A 267 -10.58 -26.73 0.06
C PRO A 267 -9.21 -26.20 -0.39
N SER A 268 -8.17 -27.00 -0.15
CA SER A 268 -6.76 -26.65 -0.27
C SER A 268 -6.35 -26.05 -1.62
N ALA A 269 -5.12 -25.52 -1.66
CA ALA A 269 -4.42 -24.95 -2.81
C ALA A 269 -4.49 -25.75 -4.14
N ALA A 270 -4.95 -27.00 -4.12
CA ALA A 270 -5.23 -27.81 -5.31
C ALA A 270 -6.33 -27.20 -6.22
N ALA A 271 -7.33 -26.50 -5.67
CA ALA A 271 -8.43 -25.95 -6.47
C ALA A 271 -8.00 -24.74 -7.34
N PHE A 272 -6.97 -23.99 -6.91
CA PHE A 272 -6.40 -22.89 -7.70
C PHE A 272 -5.54 -23.40 -8.87
N ALA A 273 -4.93 -24.57 -8.73
CA ALA A 273 -4.11 -25.19 -9.78
C ALA A 273 -4.95 -25.75 -10.96
N GLU A 274 -6.22 -26.09 -10.73
CA GLU A 274 -7.12 -26.61 -11.77
C GLU A 274 -7.73 -25.49 -12.64
N ALA A 275 -8.03 -24.32 -12.06
CA ALA A 275 -8.47 -23.15 -12.82
C ALA A 275 -7.37 -22.59 -13.75
N ALA A 276 -6.10 -22.78 -13.40
CA ALA A 276 -4.94 -22.40 -14.22
C ALA A 276 -4.66 -23.38 -15.38
N ARG A 277 -5.31 -24.56 -15.41
CA ARG A 277 -5.20 -25.54 -16.50
C ARG A 277 -6.47 -25.51 -17.34
N GLY A 278 -6.58 -24.51 -18.22
CA GLY A 278 -7.75 -24.24 -19.07
C GLY A 278 -8.33 -25.47 -19.79
N LYS A 279 -9.20 -26.22 -19.11
CA LYS A 279 -10.11 -27.19 -19.71
C LYS A 279 -11.53 -26.76 -19.38
N ALA A 280 -12.20 -26.22 -20.39
CA ALA A 280 -13.63 -25.96 -20.34
C ALA A 280 -14.37 -27.26 -19.95
N PRO A 281 -15.36 -27.22 -19.03
CA PRO A 281 -16.16 -28.40 -18.73
C PRO A 281 -17.00 -28.75 -19.95
N ALA A 282 -16.89 -30.00 -20.38
CA ALA A 282 -17.66 -30.56 -21.48
C ALA A 282 -19.17 -30.48 -21.19
N VAL A 283 -19.90 -29.96 -22.16
CA VAL A 283 -21.37 -29.97 -22.23
C VAL A 283 -21.86 -31.42 -22.20
N LEU A 284 -22.39 -31.86 -21.05
CA LEU A 284 -23.16 -33.09 -20.98
C LEU A 284 -24.61 -32.81 -21.35
N ARG A 285 -24.99 -33.39 -22.50
CA ARG A 285 -26.34 -33.38 -23.07
C ARG A 285 -27.36 -34.04 -22.14
N SER A 286 -28.57 -33.52 -22.23
CA SER A 286 -29.85 -33.99 -21.70
C SER A 286 -30.11 -35.49 -21.86
N GLY A 287 -30.66 -36.11 -20.81
CA GLY A 287 -31.41 -37.37 -20.86
C GLY A 287 -32.45 -37.36 -19.74
N ALA A 288 -33.72 -37.37 -20.12
CA ALA A 288 -34.87 -37.45 -19.23
C ALA A 288 -35.30 -38.92 -19.01
N GLU A 289 -36.25 -39.10 -18.07
CA GLU A 289 -37.05 -40.31 -17.74
C GLU A 289 -36.39 -41.26 -16.70
N GLY A 290 -37.02 -41.75 -15.62
CA GLY A 290 -38.36 -41.62 -15.05
C GLY A 290 -38.57 -42.67 -13.94
N GLY A 291 -39.37 -42.35 -12.91
CA GLY A 291 -40.23 -43.30 -12.17
C GLY A 291 -39.71 -44.04 -10.91
N GLY A 292 -40.53 -44.05 -9.83
CA GLY A 292 -40.72 -45.26 -8.99
C GLY A 292 -40.71 -45.11 -7.46
N VAL A 293 -41.87 -45.33 -6.82
CA VAL A 293 -42.25 -45.19 -5.39
C VAL A 293 -41.90 -46.40 -4.49
N HIS A 294 -41.84 -46.18 -3.14
CA HIS A 294 -42.10 -47.07 -1.95
C HIS A 294 -40.89 -47.20 -0.98
N GLY A 295 -40.95 -47.27 0.36
CA GLY A 295 -41.94 -47.27 1.45
C GLY A 295 -41.16 -47.43 2.80
N ALA A 296 -41.68 -46.93 3.94
CA ALA A 296 -41.02 -46.81 5.26
C ALA A 296 -41.00 -48.13 6.10
N PRO A 297 -40.65 -48.19 7.42
CA PRO A 297 -39.84 -47.32 8.33
C PRO A 297 -38.81 -48.11 9.22
N GLY A 298 -37.97 -47.41 10.01
CA GLY A 298 -37.18 -48.02 11.09
C GLY A 298 -36.25 -47.04 11.83
N GLU A 299 -36.70 -46.49 12.96
CA GLU A 299 -35.89 -45.78 13.96
C GLU A 299 -35.09 -46.77 14.85
N PRO A 300 -33.92 -46.40 15.42
CA PRO A 300 -33.92 -45.72 16.72
C PRO A 300 -32.82 -44.66 16.98
N LYS A 301 -33.27 -43.57 17.64
CA LYS A 301 -32.64 -42.81 18.74
C LYS A 301 -31.18 -42.36 18.61
N GLU A 302 -30.99 -41.08 18.27
CA GLU A 302 -29.82 -40.30 18.71
C GLU A 302 -30.17 -38.94 19.32
N ARG A 303 -29.56 -38.72 20.48
CA ARG A 303 -29.04 -37.48 21.10
C ARG A 303 -29.63 -36.14 20.64
N ARG A 304 -30.21 -35.44 21.61
CA ARG A 304 -30.67 -34.04 21.57
C ARG A 304 -29.73 -33.13 20.76
N SER A 305 -30.19 -32.70 19.60
CA SER A 305 -29.61 -31.68 18.75
C SER A 305 -29.96 -30.28 19.27
N VAL A 306 -28.94 -29.43 19.36
CA VAL A 306 -29.08 -27.96 19.50
C VAL A 306 -29.47 -27.42 18.11
N PRO A 307 -30.42 -26.48 17.97
CA PRO A 307 -30.98 -26.14 16.68
C PRO A 307 -29.97 -25.35 15.82
N GLN A 308 -29.43 -26.03 14.80
CA GLN A 308 -28.79 -25.38 13.64
C GLN A 308 -29.90 -24.73 12.78
N ARG A 309 -30.00 -23.40 12.82
CA ARG A 309 -30.73 -22.66 11.78
C ARG A 309 -29.84 -22.57 10.55
N PHE A 310 -30.06 -23.50 9.62
CA PHE A 310 -29.44 -23.52 8.30
C PHE A 310 -29.79 -22.27 7.49
N TRP A 311 -28.75 -21.63 6.98
CA TRP A 311 -28.77 -20.68 5.87
C TRP A 311 -29.34 -21.40 4.62
N ARG A 312 -30.36 -20.84 3.98
CA ARG A 312 -30.89 -21.38 2.72
C ARG A 312 -29.99 -20.91 1.57
N PRO A 313 -29.43 -21.81 0.74
CA PRO A 313 -28.62 -21.42 -0.41
C PRO A 313 -29.56 -20.99 -1.54
N GLY A 314 -29.60 -19.69 -1.80
CA GLY A 314 -30.37 -19.13 -2.90
C GLY A 314 -30.31 -17.62 -2.85
N GLN A 315 -29.45 -17.05 -3.69
CA GLN A 315 -29.24 -15.62 -3.94
C GLN A 315 -28.35 -14.90 -2.89
N SER A 316 -27.33 -14.20 -3.38
CA SER A 316 -26.39 -13.32 -2.64
C SER A 316 -25.04 -13.89 -2.14
N ALA A 317 -24.55 -15.02 -2.66
CA ALA A 317 -23.15 -15.47 -2.43
C ALA A 317 -22.18 -15.13 -3.58
N MET A 318 -22.67 -14.62 -4.72
CA MET A 318 -21.84 -14.37 -5.92
C MET A 318 -21.25 -12.96 -5.99
N ALA A 319 -21.81 -11.97 -5.30
CA ALA A 319 -21.35 -10.58 -5.37
C ALA A 319 -19.94 -10.35 -4.75
N PRO A 320 -19.55 -10.98 -3.63
CA PRO A 320 -18.21 -10.77 -3.06
C PRO A 320 -17.09 -11.41 -3.88
N LEU A 321 -17.37 -12.51 -4.59
CA LEU A 321 -16.41 -13.16 -5.49
C LEU A 321 -16.22 -12.36 -6.78
N ALA A 322 -17.30 -11.83 -7.37
CA ALA A 322 -17.21 -10.97 -8.54
C ALA A 322 -16.42 -9.67 -8.25
N ALA A 323 -16.52 -9.11 -7.03
CA ALA A 323 -15.73 -7.97 -6.58
C ALA A 323 -14.23 -8.29 -6.38
N ALA A 324 -13.88 -9.56 -6.12
CA ALA A 324 -12.50 -10.03 -6.06
C ALA A 324 -11.92 -10.24 -7.47
N ASP A 325 -12.73 -10.70 -8.43
CA ASP A 325 -12.35 -10.84 -9.84
C ASP A 325 -12.22 -9.47 -10.56
N SER A 326 -12.92 -8.43 -10.07
CA SER A 326 -12.82 -7.04 -10.56
C SER A 326 -11.80 -6.19 -9.81
N ALA A 327 -11.12 -6.73 -8.78
CA ALA A 327 -10.01 -6.04 -8.13
C ALA A 327 -8.76 -6.25 -8.99
N PRO A 328 -8.15 -5.19 -9.58
CA PRO A 328 -6.83 -5.30 -10.16
C PRO A 328 -5.89 -6.09 -9.27
N LEU A 329 -5.09 -6.95 -9.90
CA LEU A 329 -4.07 -7.82 -9.29
C LEU A 329 -2.99 -7.07 -8.47
N ARG A 330 -3.15 -5.76 -8.20
CA ARG A 330 -2.09 -4.83 -7.79
C ARG A 330 -2.64 -3.66 -6.96
N PHE A 331 -3.08 -3.89 -5.73
CA PHE A 331 -3.41 -2.80 -4.81
C PHE A 331 -2.76 -2.98 -3.44
N SER A 332 -2.28 -1.88 -2.88
CA SER A 332 -1.58 -1.84 -1.60
C SER A 332 -2.10 -0.65 -0.77
N ALA A 333 -2.18 -0.77 0.57
CA ALA A 333 -2.50 0.37 1.43
C ALA A 333 -1.36 1.40 1.48
N VAL A 334 -0.18 1.02 0.98
CA VAL A 334 0.97 1.90 0.77
C VAL A 334 0.77 2.78 -0.46
N TRP A 335 0.05 2.28 -1.46
CA TRP A 335 -0.09 2.92 -2.75
C TRP A 335 -1.51 3.44 -2.95
N PRO A 336 -1.73 4.74 -3.17
CA PRO A 336 -3.06 5.24 -3.45
C PRO A 336 -3.62 4.55 -4.69
N THR A 337 -4.89 4.19 -4.62
CA THR A 337 -5.63 3.60 -5.73
C THR A 337 -6.78 4.53 -6.01
N HIS A 338 -6.97 4.93 -7.26
CA HIS A 338 -8.05 5.86 -7.58
C HIS A 338 -9.36 5.14 -7.88
N VAL A 339 -9.40 3.80 -7.88
CA VAL A 339 -10.57 3.00 -8.26
C VAL A 339 -11.07 2.20 -7.06
N GLY A 340 -12.38 2.20 -6.86
CA GLY A 340 -13.07 1.39 -5.85
C GLY A 340 -13.73 0.13 -6.42
N PRO A 341 -14.41 -0.68 -5.60
CA PRO A 341 -15.07 -1.92 -6.00
C PRO A 341 -16.15 -1.75 -7.10
N GLY A 342 -16.72 -0.56 -7.23
CA GLY A 342 -17.71 -0.23 -8.27
C GLY A 342 -17.13 0.33 -9.57
N GLY A 343 -15.80 0.37 -9.73
CA GLY A 343 -15.15 1.05 -10.86
C GLY A 343 -15.22 2.58 -10.79
N HIS A 344 -15.94 3.14 -9.82
CA HIS A 344 -15.98 4.56 -9.53
C HIS A 344 -14.61 5.06 -9.10
N ARG A 345 -14.27 6.27 -9.54
CA ARG A 345 -13.08 6.95 -9.06
C ARG A 345 -13.31 7.52 -7.67
N SER A 346 -12.41 7.19 -6.76
CA SER A 346 -12.30 7.84 -5.45
C SER A 346 -12.00 9.34 -5.64
N PRO A 347 -12.41 10.22 -4.69
CA PRO A 347 -12.03 11.63 -4.69
C PRO A 347 -10.52 11.81 -4.84
N THR A 348 -10.15 12.98 -5.36
CA THR A 348 -8.79 13.40 -5.64
C THR A 348 -7.96 13.39 -4.36
N THR A 349 -6.89 12.59 -4.35
CA THR A 349 -5.91 12.56 -3.27
C THR A 349 -5.28 13.94 -3.07
N LEU A 350 -4.60 14.17 -1.94
CA LEU A 350 -3.85 15.41 -1.73
C LEU A 350 -2.87 15.67 -2.90
N PHE A 351 -2.23 14.61 -3.40
CA PHE A 351 -1.36 14.70 -4.57
C PHE A 351 -2.11 15.03 -5.87
N ASP A 352 -3.35 14.56 -6.04
CA ASP A 352 -4.17 14.92 -7.20
C ASP A 352 -4.64 16.37 -7.15
N ARG A 353 -4.68 17.01 -5.98
CA ARG A 353 -4.95 18.43 -5.84
C ARG A 353 -3.68 19.27 -5.95
N PHE A 354 -2.53 18.68 -5.63
CA PHE A 354 -1.25 19.34 -5.72
C PHE A 354 -0.83 19.58 -7.17
N ASN A 355 -0.46 20.81 -7.49
CA ASN A 355 0.04 21.18 -8.81
C ASN A 355 1.37 21.94 -8.67
N PRO A 356 2.49 21.41 -9.21
CA PRO A 356 3.80 22.06 -9.06
C PRO A 356 3.92 23.43 -9.73
N ALA A 357 3.06 23.75 -10.71
CA ALA A 357 3.10 25.02 -11.44
C ALA A 357 2.23 26.13 -10.84
N LEU A 358 1.37 25.81 -9.87
CA LEU A 358 0.33 26.71 -9.35
C LEU A 358 0.37 26.74 -7.83
N PRO A 359 -0.02 27.82 -7.14
CA PRO A 359 -0.18 27.84 -5.67
C PRO A 359 -1.16 26.80 -5.12
N ASP A 360 -1.11 26.52 -3.81
CA ASP A 360 -1.95 25.51 -3.14
C ASP A 360 -3.45 25.88 -3.11
N ASP A 361 -3.78 27.18 -3.14
CA ASP A 361 -5.13 27.74 -3.15
C ASP A 361 -5.70 27.92 -4.57
N TRP A 362 -5.00 27.45 -5.60
CA TRP A 362 -5.43 27.62 -6.98
C TRP A 362 -6.70 26.82 -7.29
N SER A 363 -7.70 27.49 -7.86
CA SER A 363 -8.85 26.86 -8.51
C SER A 363 -9.09 27.46 -9.90
N PRO A 364 -9.75 26.74 -10.83
CA PRO A 364 -10.12 27.28 -12.14
C PRO A 364 -10.99 28.54 -12.04
N GLU A 365 -11.84 28.60 -11.00
CA GLU A 365 -12.69 29.74 -10.67
C GLU A 365 -11.89 30.92 -10.09
N ALA A 366 -10.89 30.64 -9.24
CA ALA A 366 -9.97 31.65 -8.71
C ALA A 366 -9.08 32.23 -9.81
N ALA A 367 -8.67 31.44 -10.80
CA ALA A 367 -7.93 31.90 -11.97
C ALA A 367 -8.80 32.81 -12.87
N ALA A 368 -10.09 32.47 -13.05
CA ALA A 368 -11.04 33.33 -13.76
C ALA A 368 -11.29 34.66 -13.02
N ALA A 369 -11.38 34.61 -11.68
CA ALA A 369 -11.48 35.81 -10.84
C ALA A 369 -10.20 36.66 -10.84
N ALA A 370 -9.02 36.05 -10.95
CA ALA A 370 -7.74 36.78 -11.01
C ALA A 370 -7.59 37.67 -12.27
N THR A 371 -8.42 37.47 -13.29
CA THR A 371 -8.53 38.40 -14.44
C THR A 371 -9.32 39.68 -14.14
N GLY A 372 -9.86 39.81 -12.91
CA GLY A 372 -10.52 41.02 -12.41
C GLY A 372 -10.44 41.16 -10.89
N ALA A 373 -9.58 42.08 -10.42
CA ALA A 373 -9.38 42.52 -9.02
C ALA A 373 -9.28 41.39 -7.98
N ALA A 374 -8.03 41.06 -7.59
CA ALA A 374 -7.75 40.12 -6.52
C ALA A 374 -8.50 40.52 -5.22
N PRO A 375 -9.27 39.60 -4.60
CA PRO A 375 -9.90 39.87 -3.32
C PRO A 375 -8.85 40.16 -2.25
N ALA A 376 -9.19 41.00 -1.27
CA ALA A 376 -8.32 41.28 -0.14
C ALA A 376 -8.00 39.97 0.61
N PRO A 377 -6.79 39.82 1.19
CA PRO A 377 -6.44 38.64 1.95
C PRO A 377 -7.42 38.47 3.13
N PRO A 378 -7.89 37.24 3.41
CA PRO A 378 -8.85 37.01 4.46
C PRO A 378 -8.28 37.43 5.82
N THR A 379 -9.15 37.99 6.66
CA THR A 379 -8.83 38.26 8.06
C THR A 379 -8.55 36.94 8.80
N PRO A 380 -7.84 36.96 9.95
CA PRO A 380 -7.56 35.75 10.72
C PRO A 380 -8.82 34.95 11.09
N ASP A 381 -9.93 35.64 11.34
CA ASP A 381 -11.21 35.01 11.68
C ASP A 381 -11.84 34.34 10.44
N GLU A 382 -11.81 35.00 9.28
CA GLU A 382 -12.27 34.42 8.00
C GLU A 382 -11.43 33.21 7.59
N ALA A 383 -10.10 33.27 7.78
CA ALA A 383 -9.21 32.15 7.51
C ALA A 383 -9.49 30.96 8.46
N ALA A 384 -9.81 31.23 9.72
CA ALA A 384 -10.19 30.19 10.68
C ALA A 384 -11.55 29.56 10.32
N GLU A 385 -12.51 30.35 9.83
CA GLU A 385 -13.81 29.86 9.38
C GLU A 385 -13.70 29.01 8.10
N ALA A 386 -12.93 29.47 7.10
CA ALA A 386 -12.64 28.71 5.90
C ALA A 386 -11.91 27.38 6.20
N LEU A 387 -11.00 27.39 7.17
CA LEU A 387 -10.33 26.18 7.62
C LEU A 387 -11.31 25.18 8.27
N LEU A 388 -12.35 25.66 8.96
CA LEU A 388 -13.38 24.80 9.54
C LEU A 388 -14.27 24.16 8.48
N GLU A 389 -14.64 24.89 7.44
CA GLU A 389 -15.40 24.35 6.31
C GLU A 389 -14.59 23.24 5.60
N THR A 390 -13.33 23.52 5.30
CA THR A 390 -12.43 22.53 4.66
C THR A 390 -12.20 21.30 5.54
N ASP A 391 -12.14 21.43 6.86
CA ASP A 391 -12.06 20.28 7.77
C ASP A 391 -13.33 19.45 7.79
N ALA A 392 -14.50 20.08 7.74
CA ALA A 392 -15.78 19.38 7.70
C ALA A 392 -15.86 18.52 6.43
N ASP A 393 -15.46 19.08 5.29
CA ASP A 393 -15.37 18.35 4.02
C ASP A 393 -14.32 17.23 4.07
N ALA A 394 -13.15 17.49 4.66
CA ALA A 394 -12.11 16.48 4.83
C ALA A 394 -12.59 15.29 5.69
N LEU A 395 -13.45 15.52 6.69
CA LEU A 395 -14.04 14.45 7.51
C LEU A 395 -15.15 13.66 6.79
N LEU A 396 -15.63 14.14 5.65
CA LEU A 396 -16.52 13.41 4.75
C LEU A 396 -15.76 12.63 3.66
N ASP A 397 -14.43 12.77 3.60
CA ASP A 397 -13.57 12.01 2.71
C ASP A 397 -13.09 10.69 3.36
N VAL A 398 -13.40 9.58 2.70
CA VAL A 398 -12.99 8.22 3.09
C VAL A 398 -11.47 8.10 3.16
N ASP A 399 -10.74 8.77 2.26
CA ASP A 399 -9.28 8.68 2.21
C ASP A 399 -8.63 9.33 3.44
N VAL A 400 -9.10 10.51 3.83
CA VAL A 400 -8.64 11.24 5.03
C VAL A 400 -8.95 10.46 6.29
N VAL A 401 -10.21 10.03 6.48
CA VAL A 401 -10.63 9.29 7.69
C VAL A 401 -9.88 7.98 7.83
N SER A 402 -9.67 7.24 6.74
CA SER A 402 -8.95 5.97 6.77
C SER A 402 -7.44 6.14 7.01
N LYS A 403 -6.81 7.22 6.52
CA LYS A 403 -5.41 7.58 6.85
C LYS A 403 -5.25 7.85 8.34
N LEU A 404 -6.11 8.68 8.93
CA LEU A 404 -6.08 9.01 10.35
C LEU A 404 -6.25 7.75 11.22
N LEU A 405 -7.31 6.97 10.97
CA LEU A 405 -7.59 5.74 11.70
C LEU A 405 -6.43 4.74 11.62
N TRP A 406 -5.85 4.55 10.43
CA TRP A 406 -4.71 3.67 10.25
C TRP A 406 -3.46 4.20 10.94
N ALA A 407 -3.18 5.50 10.87
CA ALA A 407 -2.01 6.12 11.49
C ALA A 407 -2.01 5.96 13.02
N PHE A 408 -3.13 6.29 13.68
CA PHE A 408 -3.27 6.11 15.12
C PHE A 408 -3.10 4.63 15.53
N GLY A 409 -3.65 3.71 14.74
CA GLY A 409 -3.58 2.28 15.03
C GLY A 409 -2.17 1.72 14.83
N SER A 410 -1.51 2.09 13.74
CA SER A 410 -0.17 1.64 13.40
C SER A 410 0.93 2.22 14.28
N LEU A 411 0.69 3.35 14.97
CA LEU A 411 1.62 3.94 15.94
C LEU A 411 1.27 3.61 17.39
N HIS A 412 0.19 2.87 17.64
CA HIS A 412 -0.36 2.60 19.00
C HIS A 412 -0.78 3.86 19.77
N CYS A 413 -1.11 4.93 19.07
CA CYS A 413 -1.66 6.16 19.65
C CYS A 413 -3.19 6.03 19.78
N TYR A 414 -3.64 5.02 20.54
CA TYR A 414 -5.07 4.74 20.68
C TYR A 414 -5.74 5.69 21.67
N SER A 415 -6.80 6.35 21.21
CA SER A 415 -7.75 7.08 22.05
C SER A 415 -9.16 6.54 21.81
N GLY A 416 -9.77 5.94 22.84
CA GLY A 416 -11.08 5.30 22.70
C GLY A 416 -12.18 6.28 22.31
N SER A 417 -12.13 7.51 22.82
CA SER A 417 -13.07 8.58 22.45
C SER A 417 -12.89 9.00 20.99
N LEU A 418 -11.65 9.21 20.54
CA LEU A 418 -11.33 9.60 19.17
C LEU A 418 -11.76 8.53 18.15
N TYR A 419 -11.41 7.27 18.41
CA TYR A 419 -11.84 6.14 17.58
C TYR A 419 -13.36 6.04 17.53
N THR A 420 -14.04 6.23 18.67
CA THR A 420 -15.51 6.22 18.70
C THR A 420 -16.10 7.33 17.82
N LEU A 421 -15.53 8.53 17.85
CA LEU A 421 -15.98 9.65 17.02
C LEU A 421 -15.74 9.37 15.53
N LEU A 422 -14.55 8.90 15.16
CA LEU A 422 -14.21 8.59 13.76
C LEU A 422 -15.04 7.43 13.20
N PHE A 423 -15.22 6.33 13.95
CA PHE A 423 -16.07 5.22 13.52
C PHE A 423 -17.55 5.61 13.39
N ARG A 424 -18.03 6.59 14.19
CA ARG A 424 -19.39 7.15 14.04
C ARG A 424 -19.56 7.98 12.77
N GLN A 425 -18.49 8.49 12.15
CA GLN A 425 -18.58 9.18 10.87
C GLN A 425 -18.72 8.21 9.68
N LEU A 426 -18.19 6.98 9.79
CA LEU A 426 -18.16 6.03 8.67
C LEU A 426 -19.52 5.78 7.97
N PRO A 427 -20.66 5.66 8.67
CA PRO A 427 -21.97 5.51 8.03
C PRO A 427 -22.39 6.72 7.17
N ARG A 428 -21.80 7.89 7.40
CA ARG A 428 -22.08 9.12 6.64
C ARG A 428 -21.22 9.25 5.39
N LEU A 429 -20.18 8.43 5.26
CA LEU A 429 -19.26 8.48 4.13
C LEU A 429 -19.83 7.78 2.90
N HIS A 430 -19.51 8.32 1.74
CA HIS A 430 -19.87 7.76 0.44
C HIS A 430 -19.05 6.49 0.13
N HIS A 431 -19.64 5.31 0.36
CA HIS A 431 -18.98 4.01 0.14
C HIS A 431 -18.58 3.74 -1.32
N ASP A 432 -19.31 4.30 -2.28
CA ASP A 432 -19.03 4.28 -3.71
C ASP A 432 -17.75 5.04 -4.07
N ARG A 433 -17.36 6.00 -3.23
CA ARG A 433 -16.14 6.79 -3.36
C ARG A 433 -14.92 6.14 -2.68
N ALA A 434 -15.08 5.01 -2.01
CA ALA A 434 -13.99 4.37 -1.30
C ALA A 434 -13.05 3.64 -2.26
N SER A 435 -11.77 4.02 -2.25
CA SER A 435 -10.74 3.28 -2.96
C SER A 435 -10.39 1.95 -2.28
N TRP A 436 -9.83 1.00 -3.03
CA TRP A 436 -9.33 -0.26 -2.48
C TRP A 436 -8.30 -0.04 -1.35
N SER A 437 -7.39 0.92 -1.51
CA SER A 437 -6.40 1.23 -0.46
C SER A 437 -7.04 1.84 0.79
N ALA A 438 -8.08 2.67 0.66
CA ALA A 438 -8.82 3.22 1.80
C ALA A 438 -9.62 2.13 2.54
N LEU A 439 -10.25 1.22 1.80
CA LEU A 439 -10.96 0.06 2.36
C LEU A 439 -10.02 -0.86 3.14
N ALA A 440 -8.82 -1.13 2.61
CA ALA A 440 -7.80 -1.91 3.30
C ALA A 440 -7.33 -1.23 4.61
N ARG A 441 -7.10 0.10 4.57
CA ARG A 441 -6.78 0.91 5.76
C ARG A 441 -7.88 0.85 6.81
N LEU A 442 -9.15 0.97 6.42
CA LEU A 442 -10.31 0.90 7.32
C LEU A 442 -10.43 -0.46 8.01
N MET A 443 -10.30 -1.55 7.25
CA MET A 443 -10.33 -2.90 7.83
C MET A 443 -9.14 -3.11 8.76
N GLY A 444 -7.95 -2.65 8.34
CA GLY A 444 -6.77 -2.62 9.19
C GLY A 444 -7.05 -1.88 10.50
N ALA A 445 -7.61 -0.67 10.45
CA ALA A 445 -7.92 0.11 11.64
C ALA A 445 -8.93 -0.57 12.56
N GLN A 446 -9.96 -1.26 12.02
CA GLN A 446 -10.88 -2.06 12.82
C GLN A 446 -10.15 -3.15 13.61
N VAL A 447 -9.23 -3.87 12.97
CA VAL A 447 -8.41 -4.89 13.62
C VAL A 447 -7.61 -4.29 14.77
N LYS A 448 -6.93 -3.16 14.55
CA LYS A 448 -6.14 -2.49 15.61
C LYS A 448 -7.03 -1.92 16.72
N ALA A 449 -8.22 -1.42 16.38
CA ALA A 449 -9.15 -0.88 17.36
C ALA A 449 -9.59 -1.95 18.38
N PHE A 450 -9.68 -3.23 17.98
CA PHE A 450 -9.91 -4.36 18.88
C PHE A 450 -8.68 -4.69 19.74
N GLU A 451 -7.48 -4.65 19.13
CA GLU A 451 -6.21 -4.98 19.77
C GLU A 451 -5.79 -3.97 20.83
N LEU A 452 -6.03 -2.68 20.57
CA LEU A 452 -5.54 -1.56 21.36
C LEU A 452 -6.55 -1.04 22.41
N GLN A 453 -7.70 -1.69 22.58
CA GLN A 453 -8.70 -1.25 23.57
C GLN A 453 -8.09 -1.17 24.99
N PRO A 454 -8.29 -0.06 25.71
CA PRO A 454 -7.81 0.11 27.08
C PRO A 454 -8.58 -0.81 28.03
N GLN A 455 -7.86 -1.42 28.99
CA GLN A 455 -8.44 -2.04 30.19
C GLN A 455 -7.65 -1.63 31.43
N GLN A 456 -8.33 -1.61 32.58
CA GLN A 456 -7.77 -1.28 33.90
C GLN A 456 -6.70 -2.27 34.42
N GLN A 457 -6.46 -3.40 33.74
CA GLN A 457 -5.45 -4.39 34.12
C GLN A 457 -4.72 -4.97 32.90
N GLY A 458 -3.62 -4.33 32.51
CA GLY A 458 -2.57 -4.93 31.68
C GLY A 458 -2.89 -5.15 30.18
N HIS A 459 -1.82 -5.40 29.41
CA HIS A 459 -1.89 -5.72 27.99
C HIS A 459 -2.39 -7.17 27.81
N ALA A 460 -3.71 -7.37 27.79
CA ALA A 460 -4.29 -8.69 27.54
C ALA A 460 -4.03 -9.13 26.09
N ARG A 461 -2.98 -9.94 25.90
CA ARG A 461 -2.71 -10.72 24.69
C ARG A 461 -2.91 -12.21 24.99
N ILE A 462 -3.14 -13.01 23.96
CA ILE A 462 -3.23 -14.46 24.13
C ILE A 462 -1.85 -14.98 24.55
N ASN A 463 -1.84 -15.89 25.54
CA ASN A 463 -0.60 -16.55 25.94
C ASN A 463 -0.01 -17.31 24.74
N PRO A 464 1.31 -17.25 24.48
CA PRO A 464 1.90 -17.97 23.36
C PRO A 464 1.61 -19.48 23.28
N LEU A 465 1.34 -20.11 24.43
CA LEU A 465 0.95 -21.52 24.52
C LEU A 465 -0.53 -21.78 24.14
N GLU A 466 -1.31 -20.72 23.93
CA GLU A 466 -2.75 -20.75 23.66
C GLU A 466 -3.12 -20.12 22.31
N ALA A 467 -2.16 -19.85 21.41
CA ALA A 467 -2.42 -19.14 20.15
C ALA A 467 -3.49 -19.82 19.28
N GLU A 468 -3.50 -21.15 19.27
CA GLU A 468 -4.46 -21.99 18.53
C GLU A 468 -5.69 -22.37 19.39
N SER A 469 -5.80 -21.86 20.63
CA SER A 469 -6.88 -22.20 21.56
C SER A 469 -8.14 -21.38 21.28
N VAL A 470 -9.18 -22.04 20.75
CA VAL A 470 -10.52 -21.47 20.58
C VAL A 470 -11.06 -20.92 21.90
N SER A 471 -10.79 -21.60 23.01
CA SER A 471 -11.20 -21.16 24.35
C SER A 471 -10.51 -19.87 24.77
N ALA A 472 -9.21 -19.72 24.50
CA ALA A 472 -8.48 -18.49 24.82
C ALA A 472 -8.98 -17.32 23.98
N TRP A 473 -9.20 -17.54 22.68
CA TRP A 473 -9.81 -16.55 21.79
C TRP A 473 -11.22 -16.15 22.24
N ALA A 474 -12.08 -17.12 22.60
CA ALA A 474 -13.42 -16.84 23.11
C ALA A 474 -13.42 -16.13 24.47
N ARG A 475 -12.41 -16.35 25.32
CA ARG A 475 -12.22 -15.55 26.55
C ARG A 475 -11.85 -14.11 26.20
N LEU A 476 -10.91 -13.91 25.28
CA LEU A 476 -10.49 -12.59 24.84
C LEU A 476 -11.65 -11.79 24.22
N GLN A 477 -12.42 -12.39 23.30
CA GLN A 477 -13.58 -11.76 22.69
C GLN A 477 -14.66 -11.36 23.71
N ARG A 478 -14.91 -12.19 24.74
CA ARG A 478 -15.84 -11.86 25.82
C ARG A 478 -15.34 -10.71 26.70
N ALA A 479 -14.03 -10.66 26.94
CA ALA A 479 -13.41 -9.59 27.71
C ALA A 479 -13.32 -8.27 26.92
N ARG A 480 -13.24 -8.34 25.59
CA ARG A 480 -13.05 -7.20 24.69
C ARG A 480 -14.13 -7.20 23.60
N PRO A 481 -15.32 -6.65 23.86
CA PRO A 481 -16.31 -6.51 22.80
C PRO A 481 -15.77 -5.61 21.68
N ALA A 482 -16.08 -5.94 20.43
CA ALA A 482 -15.73 -5.10 19.30
C ALA A 482 -16.58 -3.81 19.31
N LEU A 483 -16.07 -2.78 19.98
CA LEU A 483 -16.70 -1.45 20.13
C LEU A 483 -16.69 -0.65 18.82
N HIS A 484 -15.64 -0.82 18.03
CA HIS A 484 -15.41 -0.10 16.79
C HIS A 484 -15.53 -1.09 15.63
N LYS A 485 -16.67 -1.09 14.95
CA LYS A 485 -16.96 -1.94 13.79
C LYS A 485 -17.29 -1.09 12.57
N LEU A 486 -16.82 -1.53 11.41
CA LEU A 486 -17.23 -1.01 10.12
C LEU A 486 -18.72 -1.32 9.90
N PRO A 487 -19.45 -0.45 9.18
CA PRO A 487 -20.83 -0.73 8.79
C PRO A 487 -20.91 -2.01 7.96
N GLU A 488 -22.00 -2.78 8.09
CA GLU A 488 -22.12 -4.12 7.46
C GLU A 488 -21.90 -4.12 5.94
N HIS A 489 -22.29 -3.04 5.26
CA HIS A 489 -22.12 -2.89 3.82
C HIS A 489 -20.65 -2.67 3.38
N TRP A 490 -19.77 -2.24 4.28
CA TRP A 490 -18.33 -2.08 4.01
C TRP A 490 -17.55 -3.37 4.29
N LEU A 491 -18.02 -4.21 5.20
CA LEU A 491 -17.24 -5.32 5.74
C LEU A 491 -16.73 -6.30 4.66
N PRO A 492 -17.55 -6.80 3.72
CA PRO A 492 -17.07 -7.76 2.72
C PRO A 492 -15.99 -7.18 1.81
N THR A 493 -16.21 -5.98 1.27
CA THR A 493 -15.27 -5.32 0.35
C THR A 493 -14.01 -4.87 1.06
N ALA A 494 -14.12 -4.35 2.29
CA ALA A 494 -12.97 -3.98 3.11
C ALA A 494 -12.14 -5.20 3.54
N PHE A 495 -12.78 -6.33 3.84
CA PHE A 495 -12.07 -7.58 4.10
C PHE A 495 -11.32 -8.08 2.86
N VAL A 496 -11.95 -8.07 1.68
CA VAL A 496 -11.28 -8.41 0.42
C VAL A 496 -10.12 -7.48 0.14
N ALA A 497 -10.30 -6.16 0.31
CA ALA A 497 -9.24 -5.17 0.15
C ALA A 497 -8.04 -5.45 1.07
N PHE A 498 -8.31 -5.76 2.34
CA PHE A 498 -7.30 -6.08 3.34
C PHE A 498 -6.53 -7.39 3.03
N GLN A 499 -7.24 -8.43 2.57
CA GLN A 499 -6.59 -9.68 2.15
C GLN A 499 -5.81 -9.49 0.84
N GLY A 500 -6.35 -8.72 -0.11
CA GLY A 500 -5.69 -8.35 -1.35
C GLY A 500 -4.40 -7.56 -1.11
N GLU A 501 -4.42 -6.64 -0.14
CA GLU A 501 -3.22 -5.97 0.34
C GLU A 501 -2.18 -6.98 0.85
N ALA A 502 -2.61 -8.04 1.54
CA ALA A 502 -1.72 -9.07 2.02
C ALA A 502 -1.06 -9.91 0.93
N ALA A 503 -1.79 -10.20 -0.14
CA ALA A 503 -1.28 -10.97 -1.27
C ALA A 503 -0.46 -10.11 -2.26
N GLY A 504 -0.89 -8.87 -2.56
CA GLY A 504 -0.21 -7.95 -3.47
C GLY A 504 1.13 -7.41 -2.95
N ARG A 505 1.36 -7.47 -1.64
CA ARG A 505 2.65 -7.15 -1.00
C ARG A 505 3.78 -8.11 -1.38
N ASP A 506 3.44 -9.32 -1.85
CA ASP A 506 4.37 -10.44 -1.86
C ASP A 506 4.95 -10.71 -3.25
N ALA A 507 4.24 -10.33 -4.31
CA ALA A 507 4.64 -10.65 -5.69
C ALA A 507 5.60 -9.63 -6.33
N ASP A 508 5.53 -8.36 -5.97
CA ASP A 508 5.96 -7.30 -6.90
C ASP A 508 7.40 -6.78 -6.71
N TRP A 509 8.11 -7.15 -5.64
CA TRP A 509 9.36 -6.44 -5.31
C TRP A 509 10.65 -6.98 -5.94
N THR A 510 10.61 -8.05 -6.74
CA THR A 510 11.86 -8.60 -7.33
C THR A 510 11.72 -9.30 -8.70
N HIS A 511 12.47 -8.74 -9.64
CA HIS A 511 13.14 -9.28 -10.83
C HIS A 511 12.37 -9.61 -12.11
N GLY A 512 12.72 -8.83 -13.16
CA GLY A 512 13.54 -9.34 -14.27
C GLY A 512 12.83 -10.24 -15.27
N ALA A 513 12.37 -9.64 -16.37
CA ALA A 513 12.16 -10.27 -17.68
C ALA A 513 11.83 -11.77 -17.69
N SER A 514 10.68 -12.17 -17.13
CA SER A 514 9.98 -13.42 -17.47
C SER A 514 8.62 -13.45 -16.81
N ARG A 515 7.58 -13.79 -17.58
CA ARG A 515 6.22 -14.06 -17.10
C ARG A 515 6.20 -14.90 -15.80
N PRO A 516 5.15 -14.77 -14.96
CA PRO A 516 4.99 -15.50 -13.70
C PRO A 516 4.79 -17.04 -13.84
N LEU A 517 5.16 -17.64 -14.98
CA LEU A 517 5.20 -19.09 -15.15
C LEU A 517 6.53 -19.73 -14.70
N ALA A 518 7.63 -18.97 -14.56
CA ALA A 518 8.96 -19.54 -14.27
C ALA A 518 9.40 -19.43 -12.79
N ALA A 519 8.79 -18.56 -11.98
CA ALA A 519 9.13 -18.42 -10.56
C ALA A 519 8.71 -19.62 -9.70
N ALA A 520 7.77 -20.45 -10.19
CA ALA A 520 7.41 -21.72 -9.57
C ALA A 520 8.46 -22.84 -9.81
N THR A 521 9.51 -22.58 -10.60
CA THR A 521 10.51 -23.58 -11.01
C THR A 521 11.96 -23.16 -10.77
N ALA A 522 12.22 -22.05 -10.06
CA ALA A 522 13.57 -21.76 -9.61
C ALA A 522 13.96 -22.81 -8.54
N ASP A 523 14.78 -23.78 -8.94
CA ASP A 523 15.32 -24.79 -8.05
C ASP A 523 16.04 -24.11 -6.87
N PRO A 524 15.59 -24.30 -5.61
CA PRO A 524 16.19 -23.67 -4.44
C PRO A 524 17.65 -24.10 -4.21
N SER A 525 18.15 -25.09 -4.98
CA SER A 525 19.56 -25.49 -5.00
C SER A 525 20.46 -24.67 -5.94
N GLN A 526 19.91 -23.76 -6.75
CA GLN A 526 20.71 -22.89 -7.62
C GLN A 526 21.20 -21.63 -6.87
N PRO A 527 22.50 -21.27 -6.99
CA PRO A 527 23.04 -20.06 -6.38
C PRO A 527 22.41 -18.81 -6.99
N GLN A 528 22.16 -17.83 -6.13
CA GLN A 528 21.70 -16.52 -6.57
C GLN A 528 22.81 -15.78 -7.30
N PRO A 529 22.50 -15.05 -8.38
CA PRO A 529 23.44 -14.09 -8.92
C PRO A 529 23.70 -12.97 -7.89
N PRO A 530 24.94 -12.49 -7.80
CA PRO A 530 25.35 -11.53 -6.78
C PRO A 530 24.59 -10.21 -6.92
N GLY A 531 24.08 -9.69 -5.80
CA GLY A 531 23.32 -8.44 -5.74
C GLY A 531 21.82 -8.58 -6.03
N GLN A 532 21.34 -9.78 -6.41
CA GLN A 532 19.93 -9.99 -6.72
C GLN A 532 19.10 -10.20 -5.44
N LYS A 533 18.37 -9.16 -5.00
CA LYS A 533 17.44 -9.24 -3.84
C LYS A 533 16.36 -10.30 -4.09
N LEU A 534 16.03 -11.13 -3.09
CA LEU A 534 14.99 -12.15 -3.20
C LEU A 534 13.56 -11.60 -3.07
N SER A 535 12.62 -12.17 -3.84
CA SER A 535 11.19 -11.93 -3.62
C SER A 535 10.79 -12.41 -2.23
N ARG A 536 9.71 -11.86 -1.67
CA ARG A 536 9.21 -12.36 -0.39
C ARG A 536 8.88 -13.88 -0.48
N PRO A 537 8.17 -14.39 -1.50
CA PRO A 537 7.93 -15.83 -1.68
C PRO A 537 9.22 -16.65 -1.82
N ALA A 538 10.22 -16.15 -2.55
CA ALA A 538 11.49 -16.85 -2.73
C ALA A 538 12.29 -16.92 -1.43
N LEU A 539 12.38 -15.80 -0.71
CA LEU A 539 12.99 -15.75 0.62
C LEU A 539 12.26 -16.67 1.59
N GLN A 540 10.92 -16.63 1.59
CA GLN A 540 10.09 -17.50 2.40
C GLN A 540 10.33 -18.99 2.10
N ALA A 541 10.38 -19.37 0.83
CA ALA A 541 10.64 -20.74 0.40
C ALA A 541 12.05 -21.22 0.81
N GLN A 542 13.08 -20.38 0.65
CA GLN A 542 14.43 -20.71 1.08
C GLN A 542 14.53 -20.90 2.60
N VAL A 543 13.93 -19.99 3.37
CA VAL A 543 13.93 -20.07 4.83
C VAL A 543 13.13 -21.30 5.30
N ALA A 544 11.98 -21.57 4.69
CA ALA A 544 11.17 -22.74 4.98
C ALA A 544 11.93 -24.05 4.70
N ALA A 545 12.62 -24.15 3.56
CA ALA A 545 13.45 -25.30 3.22
C ALA A 545 14.59 -25.49 4.24
N ALA A 546 15.23 -24.41 4.69
CA ALA A 546 16.28 -24.49 5.72
C ALA A 546 15.73 -24.91 7.10
N LEU A 547 14.52 -24.49 7.48
CA LEU A 547 13.85 -24.95 8.70
C LEU A 547 13.46 -26.43 8.63
N GLN A 548 12.92 -26.88 7.50
CA GLN A 548 12.67 -28.31 7.26
C GLN A 548 13.97 -29.11 7.26
N ALA A 549 15.07 -28.50 6.82
CA ALA A 549 16.41 -29.08 6.94
C ALA A 549 16.86 -29.20 8.41
N LEU A 550 16.44 -28.32 9.31
CA LEU A 550 16.66 -28.49 10.76
C LEU A 550 15.72 -29.53 11.40
N GLY A 551 14.80 -30.13 10.63
CA GLY A 551 13.82 -31.09 11.14
C GLY A 551 12.55 -30.45 11.70
N VAL A 552 12.36 -29.13 11.50
CA VAL A 552 11.13 -28.43 11.89
C VAL A 552 10.00 -28.83 10.94
N GLN A 553 8.90 -29.34 11.50
CA GLN A 553 7.71 -29.67 10.72
C GLN A 553 6.85 -28.42 10.52
N LEU A 554 6.94 -27.84 9.32
CA LEU A 554 6.14 -26.68 8.94
C LEU A 554 4.75 -27.10 8.44
N ARG A 555 3.73 -26.33 8.80
CA ARG A 555 2.35 -26.49 8.34
C ARG A 555 1.68 -25.13 8.07
N PRO A 556 0.79 -25.04 7.08
CA PRO A 556 -0.04 -23.85 6.93
C PRO A 556 -1.08 -23.78 8.05
N ASN A 557 -1.43 -22.57 8.46
CA ASN A 557 -2.47 -22.28 9.44
C ASN A 557 -3.11 -20.90 9.15
N SER A 558 -4.08 -20.52 9.97
CA SER A 558 -4.65 -19.18 9.99
C SER A 558 -4.90 -18.73 11.42
N THR A 559 -5.01 -17.42 11.63
CA THR A 559 -5.52 -16.93 12.90
C THR A 559 -6.97 -17.35 13.11
N LEU A 560 -7.40 -17.51 14.37
CA LEU A 560 -8.75 -18.00 14.71
C LEU A 560 -9.89 -17.10 14.24
N ASP A 561 -9.61 -15.82 14.01
CA ASP A 561 -10.53 -14.84 13.42
C ASP A 561 -10.48 -14.78 11.89
N GLY A 562 -9.63 -15.57 11.25
CA GLY A 562 -9.46 -15.60 9.79
C GLY A 562 -8.85 -14.33 9.20
N MET A 563 -8.31 -13.44 10.04
CA MET A 563 -7.73 -12.17 9.56
C MET A 563 -6.37 -12.36 8.88
N PHE A 564 -5.57 -13.33 9.34
CA PHE A 564 -4.24 -13.58 8.80
C PHE A 564 -4.07 -15.04 8.41
N MET A 565 -3.67 -15.25 7.16
CA MET A 565 -3.16 -16.53 6.67
C MET A 565 -1.67 -16.65 7.00
N LEU A 566 -1.26 -17.84 7.44
CA LEU A 566 0.09 -18.17 7.88
C LEU A 566 0.57 -19.40 7.09
N ASP A 567 1.44 -19.21 6.11
CA ASP A 567 1.84 -20.31 5.23
C ASP A 567 2.73 -21.34 5.94
N HIS A 568 3.55 -20.87 6.89
CA HIS A 568 4.58 -21.66 7.54
C HIS A 568 4.57 -21.45 9.05
N THR A 569 3.88 -22.36 9.74
CA THR A 569 3.80 -22.42 11.21
C THR A 569 4.39 -23.71 11.73
N ALA A 570 4.79 -23.73 13.00
CA ALA A 570 5.25 -24.93 13.69
C ALA A 570 4.78 -24.93 15.14
N LEU A 571 4.57 -26.11 15.71
CA LEU A 571 4.34 -26.28 17.15
C LEU A 571 5.59 -26.90 17.76
N ILE A 572 6.30 -26.13 18.59
CA ILE A 572 7.56 -26.57 19.21
C ILE A 572 7.45 -26.33 20.71
N ASN A 573 7.59 -27.39 21.51
CA ASN A 573 7.46 -27.33 22.98
C ASN A 573 6.16 -26.65 23.47
N GLY A 574 5.07 -26.82 22.72
CA GLY A 574 3.77 -26.19 23.02
C GLY A 574 3.63 -24.73 22.58
N LEU A 575 4.69 -24.11 22.05
CA LEU A 575 4.65 -22.77 21.46
C LEU A 575 4.24 -22.83 19.99
N SER A 576 3.19 -22.09 19.64
CA SER A 576 2.75 -21.90 18.26
C SER A 576 3.61 -20.82 17.60
N LEU A 577 4.51 -21.25 16.73
CA LEU A 577 5.47 -20.43 16.03
C LEU A 577 4.98 -20.11 14.62
N SER A 578 5.13 -18.86 14.18
CA SER A 578 4.89 -18.42 12.80
C SER A 578 6.18 -17.88 12.20
N LEU A 579 6.54 -18.35 11.00
CA LEU A 579 7.64 -17.80 10.23
C LEU A 579 7.20 -16.49 9.57
N GLU A 580 7.91 -15.41 9.83
CA GLU A 580 7.68 -14.11 9.18
C GLU A 580 8.99 -13.62 8.55
N VAL A 581 9.05 -13.64 7.21
CA VAL A 581 10.18 -13.08 6.47
C VAL A 581 9.96 -11.59 6.20
N LEU A 582 10.95 -10.76 6.54
CA LEU A 582 10.97 -9.35 6.15
C LEU A 582 11.75 -9.22 4.84
N SER A 583 11.02 -9.17 3.73
CA SER A 583 11.63 -8.86 2.42
C SER A 583 12.09 -7.41 2.37
N SER A 584 12.96 -7.09 1.41
CA SER A 584 13.40 -5.71 1.20
C SER A 584 12.21 -4.76 1.06
N GLY A 585 11.20 -5.14 0.27
CA GLY A 585 9.95 -4.38 0.00
C GLY A 585 9.20 -3.88 1.24
N CYS A 586 9.34 -4.55 2.39
CA CYS A 586 8.63 -4.21 3.61
C CYS A 586 9.49 -3.48 4.65
N CYS A 587 10.73 -3.12 4.28
CA CYS A 587 11.69 -2.39 5.12
C CYS A 587 12.12 -1.05 4.48
N THR A 588 12.64 -0.15 5.31
CA THR A 588 13.30 1.08 4.85
C THR A 588 14.58 0.78 4.08
N LEU A 589 14.97 1.70 3.21
CA LEU A 589 16.19 1.59 2.41
C LEU A 589 17.45 1.80 3.25
N GLU A 590 17.38 2.69 4.22
CA GLU A 590 18.52 3.02 5.08
C GLU A 590 18.76 1.91 6.09
N VAL A 591 20.04 1.60 6.31
CA VAL A 591 20.50 0.74 7.40
C VAL A 591 20.14 1.42 8.73
N PRO A 592 19.45 0.74 9.68
CA PRO A 592 19.32 -0.72 9.82
C PRO A 592 18.06 -1.39 9.22
N HIS A 593 17.55 -0.95 8.06
CA HIS A 593 16.40 -1.55 7.32
C HIS A 593 15.18 -1.83 8.20
N ARG A 594 14.61 -0.77 8.77
CA ARG A 594 13.50 -0.89 9.72
C ARG A 594 12.22 -1.36 9.02
N PRO A 595 11.41 -2.22 9.65
CA PRO A 595 10.14 -2.64 9.08
C PRO A 595 9.17 -1.46 8.95
N LEU A 596 8.51 -1.36 7.81
CA LEU A 596 7.48 -0.36 7.54
C LEU A 596 6.20 -0.67 8.32
N GLY A 597 5.29 0.31 8.39
CA GLY A 597 4.13 0.27 9.26
C GLY A 597 3.20 -0.91 9.04
N HIS A 598 3.05 -1.39 7.80
CA HIS A 598 2.27 -2.57 7.50
C HIS A 598 2.91 -3.86 8.04
N ALA A 599 4.23 -4.04 7.89
CA ALA A 599 4.97 -5.20 8.40
C ALA A 599 5.01 -5.20 9.93
N ALA A 600 5.32 -4.04 10.51
CA ALA A 600 5.31 -3.85 11.96
C ALA A 600 3.92 -4.09 12.56
N ALA A 601 2.86 -3.60 11.92
CA ALA A 601 1.49 -3.83 12.36
C ALA A 601 1.09 -5.31 12.26
N ARG A 602 1.46 -6.01 11.18
CA ARG A 602 1.21 -7.46 11.03
C ARG A 602 1.86 -8.25 12.16
N MET A 603 3.16 -8.04 12.41
CA MET A 603 3.87 -8.75 13.49
C MET A 603 3.17 -8.55 14.84
N ARG A 604 2.83 -7.30 15.20
CA ARG A 604 2.14 -7.01 16.46
C ARG A 604 0.74 -7.63 16.54
N SER A 605 0.03 -7.67 15.42
CA SER A 605 -1.29 -8.32 15.33
C SER A 605 -1.19 -9.83 15.59
N LEU A 606 -0.14 -10.48 15.10
CA LEU A 606 0.11 -11.91 15.32
C LEU A 606 0.52 -12.19 16.78
N GLU A 607 1.42 -11.38 17.34
CA GLU A 607 1.82 -11.47 18.75
C GLU A 607 0.63 -11.27 19.70
N PHE A 608 -0.28 -10.33 19.39
CA PHE A 608 -1.50 -10.13 20.16
C PHE A 608 -2.38 -11.40 20.21
N ARG A 609 -2.38 -12.16 19.12
CA ARG A 609 -3.07 -13.45 18.97
C ARG A 609 -2.29 -14.63 19.56
N GLY A 610 -1.16 -14.37 20.21
CA GLY A 610 -0.34 -15.38 20.87
C GLY A 610 0.65 -16.09 19.94
N TRP A 611 0.81 -15.67 18.69
CA TRP A 611 1.82 -16.28 17.83
C TRP A 611 3.22 -15.84 18.22
N THR A 612 4.12 -16.80 18.44
CA THR A 612 5.56 -16.54 18.59
C THR A 612 6.15 -16.38 17.20
N LEU A 613 6.79 -15.23 16.93
CA LEU A 613 7.29 -14.93 15.58
C LEU A 613 8.75 -15.30 15.43
N LEU A 614 9.05 -16.15 14.45
CA LEU A 614 10.41 -16.32 13.93
C LEU A 614 10.61 -15.32 12.79
N VAL A 615 11.16 -14.17 13.12
CA VAL A 615 11.41 -13.10 12.16
C VAL A 615 12.77 -13.30 11.48
N VAL A 616 12.75 -13.39 10.14
CA VAL A 616 13.96 -13.54 9.31
C VAL A 616 14.06 -12.38 8.33
N PRO A 617 14.91 -11.37 8.62
CA PRO A 617 15.12 -10.25 7.71
C PRO A 617 15.99 -10.63 6.51
N PHE A 618 15.67 -10.06 5.34
CA PHE A 618 16.42 -10.30 4.10
C PHE A 618 17.91 -9.93 4.25
N TYR A 619 18.24 -8.81 4.90
CA TYR A 619 19.62 -8.35 5.02
C TYR A 619 20.47 -9.26 5.92
N GLU A 620 19.87 -9.88 6.96
CA GLU A 620 20.55 -10.90 7.77
C GLU A 620 20.71 -12.19 6.96
N TRP A 621 19.72 -12.56 6.16
CA TRP A 621 19.73 -13.77 5.34
C TRP A 621 20.76 -13.69 4.20
N ASP A 622 20.79 -12.57 3.50
CA ASP A 622 21.68 -12.32 2.37
C ASP A 622 23.15 -12.29 2.84
N ALA A 623 23.42 -11.73 4.02
CA ALA A 623 24.77 -11.71 4.61
C ALA A 623 25.34 -13.12 4.87
N LEU A 624 24.48 -14.13 5.11
CA LEU A 624 24.90 -15.53 5.31
C LEU A 624 25.26 -16.23 4.00
N GLY A 625 24.83 -15.67 2.86
CA GLY A 625 25.12 -16.16 1.52
C GLY A 625 26.33 -15.48 0.86
N ALA A 626 27.13 -14.69 1.58
CA ALA A 626 28.26 -13.96 1.00
C ALA A 626 29.27 -14.86 0.26
N GLU A 627 29.42 -16.13 0.68
CA GLU A 627 30.26 -17.13 0.00
C GLU A 627 29.62 -17.70 -1.28
N GLU A 628 28.34 -17.47 -1.54
CA GLU A 628 27.64 -17.79 -2.80
C GLU A 628 27.87 -16.72 -3.90
N GLY A 629 28.67 -15.68 -3.62
CA GLY A 629 28.89 -14.51 -4.46
C GLY A 629 29.57 -14.75 -5.81
N PRO A 630 29.92 -13.67 -6.55
CA PRO A 630 30.43 -13.76 -7.93
C PRO A 630 31.65 -14.67 -8.05
N GLN A 631 32.50 -14.71 -7.02
CA GLN A 631 33.69 -15.55 -6.96
C GLN A 631 33.35 -17.05 -6.99
N ALA A 632 32.27 -17.50 -6.33
CA ALA A 632 31.82 -18.89 -6.36
C ALA A 632 31.22 -19.31 -7.71
N LEU A 633 30.56 -18.38 -8.40
CA LEU A 633 30.07 -18.56 -9.77
C LEU A 633 31.21 -18.59 -10.79
N MET A 634 32.22 -17.73 -10.62
CA MET A 634 33.44 -17.68 -11.46
C MET A 634 34.31 -18.95 -11.31
N LEU A 635 34.28 -19.61 -10.16
CA LEU A 635 34.98 -20.87 -9.94
C LEU A 635 34.47 -22.00 -10.87
N ALA A 636 33.23 -21.94 -11.37
CA ALA A 636 32.63 -22.96 -12.23
C ALA A 636 33.35 -23.15 -13.58
N GLY A 637 34.07 -22.12 -14.08
CA GLY A 637 34.84 -22.20 -15.33
C GLY A 637 36.24 -22.83 -15.21
N SER A 638 36.67 -23.19 -13.99
CA SER A 638 38.01 -23.73 -13.72
C SER A 638 38.02 -25.25 -13.50
N GLN A 639 39.15 -25.94 -13.73
CA GLN A 639 39.29 -27.35 -13.34
C GLN A 639 39.06 -27.51 -11.82
N GLY A 640 38.18 -28.42 -11.43
CA GLY A 640 37.73 -28.59 -10.04
C GLY A 640 36.75 -27.52 -9.54
N GLY A 641 36.20 -26.69 -10.44
CA GLY A 641 35.24 -25.64 -10.14
C GLY A 641 33.93 -26.12 -9.54
N ALA A 642 33.39 -27.24 -10.04
CA ALA A 642 32.15 -27.82 -9.55
C ALA A 642 32.23 -28.27 -8.09
N ALA A 643 33.35 -28.89 -7.68
CA ALA A 643 33.58 -29.31 -6.30
C ALA A 643 33.71 -28.10 -5.36
N ARG A 644 34.48 -27.08 -5.76
CA ARG A 644 34.62 -25.83 -4.99
C ARG A 644 33.28 -25.11 -4.81
N ARG A 645 32.45 -25.09 -5.87
CA ARG A 645 31.10 -24.55 -5.84
C ARG A 645 30.17 -25.33 -4.90
N ALA A 646 30.20 -26.65 -4.94
CA ALA A 646 29.41 -27.50 -4.04
C ALA A 646 29.78 -27.25 -2.56
N THR A 647 31.07 -27.10 -2.26
CA THR A 647 31.55 -26.77 -0.90
C THR A 647 31.04 -25.41 -0.43
N ALA A 648 31.08 -24.37 -1.27
CA ALA A 648 30.58 -23.03 -0.92
C ALA A 648 29.07 -23.04 -0.64
N LEU A 649 28.27 -23.72 -1.48
CA LEU A 649 26.83 -23.89 -1.27
C LEU A 649 26.53 -24.64 0.03
N ALA A 650 27.29 -25.70 0.33
CA ALA A 650 27.15 -26.44 1.58
C ALA A 650 27.49 -25.58 2.80
N ALA A 651 28.53 -24.74 2.73
CA ALA A 651 28.90 -23.81 3.78
C ALA A 651 27.81 -22.76 4.03
N ALA A 652 27.27 -22.15 2.98
CA ALA A 652 26.17 -21.18 3.09
C ALA A 652 24.89 -21.82 3.65
N ALA A 653 24.55 -23.05 3.23
CA ALA A 653 23.43 -23.80 3.79
C ALA A 653 23.63 -24.10 5.28
N GLN A 654 24.85 -24.47 5.71
CA GLN A 654 25.18 -24.68 7.11
C GLN A 654 25.10 -23.37 7.93
N ALA A 655 25.58 -22.26 7.37
CA ALA A 655 25.49 -20.93 8.02
C ALA A 655 24.03 -20.51 8.23
N ARG A 656 23.19 -20.64 7.19
CA ARG A 656 21.73 -20.40 7.26
C ARG A 656 21.04 -21.28 8.31
N GLN A 657 21.39 -22.58 8.35
CA GLN A 657 20.87 -23.50 9.37
C GLN A 657 21.31 -23.11 10.79
N ALA A 658 22.58 -22.77 10.99
CA ALA A 658 23.10 -22.35 12.30
C ALA A 658 22.43 -21.05 12.78
N TYR A 659 22.22 -20.10 11.87
CA TYR A 659 21.49 -18.86 12.14
C TYR A 659 20.04 -19.11 12.57
N LEU A 660 19.29 -19.92 11.82
CA LEU A 660 17.90 -20.25 12.17
C LEU A 660 17.81 -21.01 13.49
N ARG A 661 18.74 -21.93 13.74
CA ARG A 661 18.83 -22.64 15.01
C ARG A 661 19.02 -21.68 16.19
N ARG A 662 19.98 -20.75 16.09
CA ARG A 662 20.19 -19.73 17.14
C ARG A 662 18.96 -18.87 17.38
N LYS A 663 18.25 -18.43 16.31
CA LYS A 663 16.99 -17.69 16.48
C LYS A 663 15.91 -18.53 17.16
N LEU A 664 15.76 -19.80 16.78
CA LEU A 664 14.80 -20.70 17.42
C LEU A 664 15.14 -20.93 18.90
N GLU A 665 16.39 -21.23 19.23
CA GLU A 665 16.85 -21.41 20.61
C GLU A 665 16.62 -20.15 21.45
N GLY A 666 16.88 -18.97 20.88
CA GLY A 666 16.57 -17.69 21.52
C GLY A 666 15.07 -17.46 21.78
N LEU A 667 14.19 -17.96 20.91
CA LEU A 667 12.73 -17.87 21.10
C LEU A 667 12.20 -18.91 22.10
N LEU A 668 12.78 -20.11 22.11
CA LEU A 668 12.38 -21.21 22.99
C LEU A 668 12.96 -21.08 24.40
N GLY A 669 14.09 -20.38 24.56
CA GLY A 669 14.82 -20.28 25.82
C GLY A 669 15.59 -21.56 26.18
N GLU A 670 15.71 -22.52 25.25
CA GLU A 670 16.33 -23.82 25.45
C GLU A 670 17.15 -24.23 24.21
N GLU A 671 18.18 -25.04 24.39
CA GLU A 671 18.95 -25.61 23.28
C GLU A 671 18.14 -26.67 22.53
N LEU A 672 18.10 -26.58 21.20
CA LEU A 672 17.48 -27.63 20.39
C LEU A 672 18.36 -28.89 20.45
N PRO A 673 17.77 -30.10 20.45
CA PRO A 673 18.57 -31.32 20.43
C PRO A 673 19.46 -31.37 19.17
N PRO A 674 20.70 -31.92 19.27
CA PRO A 674 21.54 -32.10 18.10
C PRO A 674 20.84 -32.98 17.06
N MET A 675 20.92 -32.59 15.78
CA MET A 675 20.34 -33.34 14.67
C MET A 675 20.73 -34.82 14.78
N PRO A 676 19.77 -35.76 14.77
CA PRO A 676 20.09 -37.17 14.93
C PRO A 676 21.00 -37.62 13.78
N ALA A 677 22.16 -38.20 14.11
CA ALA A 677 23.21 -38.60 13.17
C ALA A 677 22.73 -39.49 12.01
N LYS A 678 21.59 -40.18 12.17
CA LYS A 678 20.94 -40.95 11.10
C LYS A 678 20.33 -40.08 10.00
N LEU A 679 19.74 -38.93 10.31
CA LEU A 679 19.21 -37.98 9.33
C LEU A 679 20.34 -37.24 8.59
N ALA A 680 21.42 -36.91 9.32
CA ALA A 680 22.63 -36.34 8.72
C ALA A 680 23.30 -37.32 7.73
N LYS A 681 23.42 -38.61 8.09
CA LYS A 681 23.95 -39.66 7.20
C LYS A 681 23.05 -39.95 6.01
N ARG A 682 21.73 -39.94 6.20
CA ARG A 682 20.76 -40.21 5.13
C ARG A 682 20.74 -39.07 4.10
N ARG A 683 20.92 -37.82 4.53
CA ARG A 683 21.08 -36.67 3.63
C ARG A 683 22.45 -36.58 2.98
N ALA A 684 23.53 -36.93 3.68
CA ALA A 684 24.85 -37.05 3.07
C ALA A 684 24.88 -38.12 1.95
N ALA A 685 24.00 -39.13 2.02
CA ALA A 685 23.82 -40.13 0.98
C ALA A 685 22.78 -39.76 -0.11
N GLU A 686 21.94 -38.75 0.12
CA GLU A 686 21.02 -38.18 -0.89
C GLU A 686 21.65 -36.99 -1.64
N GLN A 687 22.69 -36.37 -1.07
CA GLN A 687 23.46 -35.25 -1.64
C GLN A 687 24.77 -35.66 -2.33
N ALA A 688 25.26 -36.89 -2.08
CA ALA A 688 26.39 -37.51 -2.77
C ALA A 688 25.88 -38.45 -3.86
#